data_AF-A0A917VZQ0-F1
#
_entry.id   AF-A0A917VZQ0-F1
#
_cell.length_a   1.000
_cell.length_b   1.000
_cell.length_c   1.000
_cell.angle_alpha   90.00
_cell.angle_beta   90.00
_cell.angle_gamma   90.00
#
_symmetry.space_group_name_H-M   'P 1'
#
loop_
_entity.id
_entity.type
_entity.pdbx_description
1 polymer ?
#
loop_
_entity_poly.entity_id
_entity_poly.type
_entity_poly.pdbx_seq_one_letter_code
_entity_poly.pdbx_strand_id
1 'polypeptide(L)'
;MAHDPETGTPTYAWMTAPPEYKTRRQLRSAGLCPGGQDIAAYMVGKRRGRELIAHLFDIRKAKPKRTPSPLQLAAIRKATTEHQTRAAERHGIPRHQLHQSTDPGPAWTAGPTFQEHTTMNQHTELHPDARVLQAHGLIDDEQAATLTEAQELLGAPAGHGQRITYLHAVAATSQARHARTELHGLRDAADRGREEAVAALQKLREQAEPVLSRHAAAFFDQRERKALALATGLLWREDDPRAAALAGEIVENYHGDWGVIIDPDTLTVSIDPQFDPAAMQQFEEAAAVWAREDAAFDIVTDAPMTPAAKDAARDALIRWTHSWGEPDSSRTYIATQEQRREQLRQDLAEAQLNDTDRARVEFIVDYLRADISRTDLLDTPVLVDPGEEVRGRIPKLLEHFAAKRIAPGEIAEEISVMTDADQEAVRAVGRAIAAGEAVDYRVWPEYVDRDEVAEELNLYAMDVEEQREQADYIAEHDISGETPEQLGVGDELGPRLERMATRREQLHAVATGPNGLTTLERAQLAAVLTDLDAGRIRNDKELPELLWTDERNKADVDQRRSMAPAGELSQSAEAAMRDVLNRTGVLERRDREAGVLDHALSSMSDTLFSVAAGASLGVDNARREFADKRGRLGEALANAGVDRDTKLEVRALVDDRARDAGKLGRTAAGRAQRWTARTDAVIAVRNDGNAQRAAVAAGRAPRQSRNCASRGDRPAQRSTPAPARAAGRRQLHSDLGR
;
A
#
# COMPACT_ATOMS: atom_id res chain seq x y z
N MET A 1 -29.59 -35.45 27.99
CA MET A 1 -28.25 -35.95 28.34
C MET A 1 -27.95 -37.12 27.45
N ALA A 2 -26.94 -37.01 26.60
CA ALA A 2 -26.45 -38.13 25.81
C ALA A 2 -25.28 -38.78 26.58
N HIS A 3 -25.04 -40.07 26.38
CA HIS A 3 -23.82 -40.71 26.85
C HIS A 3 -22.93 -40.95 25.65
N ASP A 4 -21.63 -40.73 25.80
CA ASP A 4 -20.65 -41.15 24.80
C ASP A 4 -20.73 -42.69 24.62
N PRO A 5 -21.00 -43.21 23.40
CA PRO A 5 -21.16 -44.64 23.16
C PRO A 5 -19.89 -45.47 23.40
N GLU A 6 -18.69 -44.85 23.46
CA GLU A 6 -17.43 -45.56 23.70
C GLU A 6 -17.02 -45.61 25.19
N THR A 7 -17.33 -44.58 25.98
CA THR A 7 -16.84 -44.48 27.38
C THR A 7 -17.95 -44.49 28.44
N GLY A 8 -19.23 -44.38 28.05
CA GLY A 8 -20.35 -44.24 28.99
C GLY A 8 -20.40 -42.90 29.75
N THR A 9 -19.43 -42.01 29.50
CA THR A 9 -19.27 -40.73 30.18
C THR A 9 -20.39 -39.76 29.78
N PRO A 10 -21.00 -39.01 30.72
CA PRO A 10 -22.06 -38.05 30.41
C PRO A 10 -21.59 -36.97 29.43
N THR A 11 -22.42 -36.72 28.41
CA THR A 11 -22.15 -35.76 27.36
C THR A 11 -23.25 -34.71 27.29
N TYR A 12 -22.86 -33.44 27.40
CA TYR A 12 -23.73 -32.27 27.41
C TYR A 12 -23.58 -31.46 26.12
N ALA A 13 -24.65 -30.82 25.67
CA ALA A 13 -24.55 -29.81 24.61
C ALA A 13 -23.81 -28.57 25.13
N TRP A 14 -23.24 -27.79 24.23
CA TRP A 14 -22.49 -26.58 24.58
C TRP A 14 -23.29 -25.66 25.50
N MET A 15 -22.65 -25.20 26.59
CA MET A 15 -23.24 -24.38 27.65
C MET A 15 -24.42 -25.01 28.42
N THR A 16 -24.64 -26.32 28.32
CA THR A 16 -25.72 -27.02 29.06
C THR A 16 -25.22 -27.93 30.18
N ALA A 17 -23.91 -27.96 30.43
CA ALA A 17 -23.34 -28.79 31.49
C ALA A 17 -23.78 -28.29 32.88
N PRO A 18 -24.19 -29.20 33.79
CA PRO A 18 -24.51 -28.88 35.17
C PRO A 18 -23.34 -28.17 35.88
N PRO A 19 -23.63 -27.25 36.82
CA PRO A 19 -22.62 -26.40 37.45
C PRO A 19 -21.54 -27.16 38.24
N GLU A 20 -21.80 -28.41 38.63
CA GLU A 20 -20.86 -29.32 39.29
C GLU A 20 -19.72 -29.80 38.38
N TYR A 21 -19.82 -29.59 37.06
CA TYR A 21 -18.79 -29.94 36.10
C TYR A 21 -18.06 -28.69 35.60
N LYS A 22 -16.73 -28.67 35.72
CA LYS A 22 -15.88 -27.52 35.36
C LYS A 22 -14.71 -27.94 34.48
N THR A 23 -14.30 -27.04 33.57
CA THR A 23 -13.08 -27.23 32.78
C THR A 23 -11.83 -27.03 33.65
N ARG A 24 -10.66 -27.52 33.20
CA ARG A 24 -9.37 -27.26 33.86
C ARG A 24 -9.10 -25.76 34.11
N ARG A 25 -9.51 -24.89 33.17
CA ARG A 25 -9.36 -23.43 33.29
C ARG A 25 -10.28 -22.86 34.38
N GLN A 26 -11.54 -23.30 34.42
CA GLN A 26 -12.49 -22.90 35.46
C GLN A 26 -12.07 -23.38 36.85
N LEU A 27 -11.55 -24.61 36.98
CA LEU A 27 -10.97 -25.08 38.23
C LEU A 27 -9.78 -24.23 38.66
N ARG A 28 -8.87 -23.89 37.73
CA ARG A 28 -7.69 -23.06 38.03
C ARG A 28 -8.07 -21.65 38.49
N SER A 29 -9.08 -21.04 37.88
CA SER A 29 -9.66 -19.76 38.30
C SER A 29 -10.24 -19.84 39.72
N ALA A 30 -10.84 -20.97 40.09
CA ALA A 30 -11.34 -21.23 41.44
C ALA A 30 -10.25 -21.64 42.45
N GLY A 31 -8.95 -21.58 42.11
CA GLY A 31 -7.86 -22.03 42.98
C GLY A 31 -7.79 -23.56 43.16
N LEU A 32 -8.45 -24.31 42.29
CA LEU A 32 -8.54 -25.76 42.31
C LEU A 32 -7.73 -26.40 41.17
N CYS A 33 -7.43 -27.68 41.30
CA CYS A 33 -6.89 -28.54 40.25
C CYS A 33 -7.75 -29.81 40.15
N PRO A 34 -7.72 -30.54 39.01
CA PRO A 34 -8.52 -31.76 38.85
C PRO A 34 -8.24 -32.85 39.88
N GLY A 35 -7.13 -32.77 40.63
CA GLY A 35 -6.86 -33.67 41.75
C GLY A 35 -6.48 -35.11 41.36
N GLY A 36 -6.17 -35.34 40.09
CA GLY A 36 -5.87 -36.66 39.51
C GLY A 36 -7.10 -37.44 39.05
N GLN A 37 -8.29 -36.82 39.03
CA GLN A 37 -9.50 -37.48 38.54
C GLN A 37 -9.50 -37.60 37.00
N ASP A 38 -10.10 -38.68 36.51
CA ASP A 38 -10.40 -38.87 35.09
C ASP A 38 -11.51 -37.91 34.64
N ILE A 39 -11.70 -37.79 33.32
CA ILE A 39 -12.71 -36.90 32.72
C ILE A 39 -14.10 -37.36 33.19
N ALA A 40 -14.84 -36.45 33.83
CA ALA A 40 -16.12 -36.78 34.48
C ALA A 40 -17.33 -36.50 33.58
N ALA A 41 -17.18 -35.62 32.58
CA ALA A 41 -18.16 -35.35 31.54
C ALA A 41 -17.49 -34.72 30.31
N TYR A 42 -18.14 -34.85 29.16
CA TYR A 42 -17.81 -34.10 27.95
C TYR A 42 -18.87 -33.03 27.70
N MET A 43 -18.44 -31.92 27.12
CA MET A 43 -19.35 -30.92 26.55
C MET A 43 -19.00 -30.73 25.09
N VAL A 44 -20.00 -30.90 24.23
CA VAL A 44 -19.83 -30.91 22.78
C VAL A 44 -20.62 -29.79 22.13
N GLY A 45 -20.00 -29.12 21.16
CA GLY A 45 -20.62 -28.06 20.37
C GLY A 45 -20.15 -28.11 18.93
N LYS A 46 -20.77 -27.31 18.07
CA LYS A 46 -20.28 -27.07 16.71
C LYS A 46 -20.04 -25.58 16.51
N ARG A 47 -18.83 -25.19 16.11
CA ARG A 47 -18.50 -23.81 15.70
C ARG A 47 -17.90 -23.87 14.30
N ARG A 48 -18.50 -23.14 13.36
CA ARG A 48 -18.10 -23.13 11.93
C ARG A 48 -17.95 -24.55 11.34
N GLY A 49 -18.92 -25.42 11.64
CA GLY A 49 -18.94 -26.80 11.13
C GLY A 49 -17.97 -27.79 11.81
N ARG A 50 -17.05 -27.33 12.67
CA ARG A 50 -16.12 -28.18 13.44
C ARG A 50 -16.68 -28.54 14.81
N GLU A 51 -16.47 -29.78 15.24
CA GLU A 51 -16.87 -30.29 16.54
C GLU A 51 -15.90 -29.81 17.63
N LEU A 52 -16.44 -29.21 18.69
CA LEU A 52 -15.68 -28.75 19.86
C LEU A 52 -15.97 -29.68 21.02
N ILE A 53 -14.92 -30.22 21.66
CA ILE A 53 -15.03 -31.08 22.84
C ILE A 53 -14.33 -30.42 24.03
N ALA A 54 -15.07 -30.13 25.09
CA ALA A 54 -14.52 -29.67 26.36
C ALA A 54 -14.52 -30.80 27.39
N HIS A 55 -13.34 -31.10 27.96
CA HIS A 55 -13.20 -32.04 29.06
C HIS A 55 -13.62 -31.39 30.38
N LEU A 56 -14.62 -31.97 31.02
CA LEU A 56 -15.14 -31.50 32.29
C LEU A 56 -14.72 -32.43 33.43
N PHE A 57 -14.41 -31.80 34.56
CA PHE A 57 -14.01 -32.45 35.80
C PHE A 57 -15.04 -32.13 36.87
N ASP A 58 -15.32 -33.09 37.75
CA ASP A 58 -16.24 -32.89 38.86
C ASP A 58 -15.56 -32.00 39.91
N ILE A 59 -16.17 -30.84 40.18
CA ILE A 59 -15.65 -29.87 41.13
C ILE A 59 -15.57 -30.46 42.55
N ARG A 60 -16.43 -31.43 42.89
CA ARG A 60 -16.46 -32.09 44.20
C ARG A 60 -15.24 -32.99 44.43
N LYS A 61 -14.57 -33.40 43.35
CA LYS A 61 -13.32 -34.20 43.38
C LYS A 61 -12.07 -33.35 43.15
N ALA A 62 -12.25 -32.06 42.86
CA ALA A 62 -11.14 -31.14 42.66
C ALA A 62 -10.40 -30.91 43.98
N LYS A 63 -9.09 -30.70 43.90
CA LYS A 63 -8.23 -30.43 45.06
C LYS A 63 -7.73 -29.01 44.99
N PRO A 64 -7.48 -28.33 46.13
CA PRO A 64 -6.79 -27.04 46.11
C PRO A 64 -5.48 -27.13 45.32
N LYS A 65 -5.25 -26.17 44.43
CA LYS A 65 -3.99 -26.06 43.71
C LYS A 65 -2.90 -25.82 44.74
N ARG A 66 -1.87 -26.66 44.77
CA ARG A 66 -0.74 -26.48 45.68
C ARG A 66 -0.05 -25.16 45.36
N THR A 67 0.00 -24.26 46.33
CA THR A 67 0.81 -23.05 46.27
C THR A 67 2.27 -23.45 46.48
N PRO A 68 3.18 -23.16 45.54
CA PRO A 68 4.60 -23.41 45.75
C PRO A 68 5.08 -22.65 46.99
N SER A 69 5.93 -23.28 47.80
CA SER A 69 6.43 -22.66 49.02
C SER A 69 7.30 -21.43 48.70
N PRO A 70 7.47 -20.49 49.64
CA PRO A 70 8.40 -19.37 49.45
C PRO A 70 9.81 -19.80 49.06
N LEU A 71 10.27 -20.97 49.52
CA LEU A 71 11.56 -21.56 49.14
C LEU A 71 11.56 -22.08 47.70
N GLN A 72 10.47 -22.68 47.24
CA GLN A 72 10.31 -23.08 45.85
C GLN A 72 10.23 -21.86 44.92
N LEU A 73 9.51 -20.82 45.34
CA LEU A 73 9.46 -19.54 44.64
C LEU A 73 10.82 -18.82 44.65
N ALA A 74 11.60 -18.94 45.72
CA ALA A 74 12.96 -18.41 45.78
C ALA A 74 13.92 -19.22 44.90
N ALA A 75 13.75 -20.54 44.82
CA ALA A 75 14.53 -21.40 43.91
C ALA A 75 14.21 -21.08 42.45
N ILE A 76 12.94 -20.89 42.12
CA ILE A 76 12.49 -20.44 40.79
C ILE A 76 13.05 -19.05 40.50
N ARG A 77 12.91 -18.08 41.41
CA ARG A 77 13.48 -16.74 41.25
C ARG A 77 14.99 -16.78 41.01
N LYS A 78 15.74 -17.57 41.78
CA LYS A 78 17.18 -17.75 41.55
C LYS A 78 17.48 -18.36 40.19
N ALA A 79 16.69 -19.34 39.74
CA ALA A 79 16.84 -19.94 38.43
C ALA A 79 16.55 -18.93 37.30
N THR A 80 15.51 -18.12 37.45
CA THR A 80 15.16 -17.03 36.53
C THR A 80 16.22 -15.93 36.52
N THR A 81 16.68 -15.48 37.69
CA THR A 81 17.74 -14.46 37.81
C THR A 81 19.06 -14.96 37.23
N GLU A 82 19.45 -16.21 37.45
CA GLU A 82 20.65 -16.79 36.83
C GLU A 82 20.49 -16.90 35.31
N HIS A 83 19.30 -17.27 34.82
CA HIS A 83 19.00 -17.28 33.38
C HIS A 83 19.12 -15.88 32.77
N GLN A 84 18.55 -14.86 33.43
CA GLN A 84 18.65 -13.45 33.02
C GLN A 84 20.08 -12.92 33.09
N THR A 85 20.82 -13.28 34.14
CA THR A 85 22.24 -12.90 34.30
C THR A 85 23.09 -13.50 33.17
N ARG A 86 22.87 -14.77 32.83
CA ARG A 86 23.54 -15.42 31.68
C ARG A 86 23.13 -14.81 30.35
N ALA A 87 21.88 -14.36 30.22
CA ALA A 87 21.44 -13.63 29.04
C ALA A 87 22.20 -12.30 28.92
N ALA A 88 22.23 -11.47 29.98
CA ALA A 88 22.94 -10.20 30.01
C ALA A 88 24.46 -10.35 29.73
N GLU A 89 25.09 -11.40 30.25
CA GLU A 89 26.50 -11.72 29.95
C GLU A 89 26.73 -12.02 28.46
N ARG A 90 25.78 -12.69 27.78
CA ARG A 90 25.85 -12.92 26.32
C ARG A 90 25.76 -11.62 25.52
N HIS A 91 25.14 -10.58 26.08
CA HIS A 91 25.01 -9.25 25.47
C HIS A 91 26.09 -8.26 25.95
N GLY A 92 27.19 -8.77 26.53
CA GLY A 92 28.34 -7.93 26.89
C GLY A 92 28.17 -7.10 28.17
N ILE A 93 27.08 -7.30 28.91
CA ILE A 93 26.86 -6.65 30.21
C ILE A 93 27.44 -7.57 31.30
N PRO A 94 28.56 -7.20 31.94
CA PRO A 94 29.16 -8.03 32.98
C PRO A 94 28.28 -8.00 34.24
N ARG A 95 28.18 -9.13 34.95
CA ARG A 95 27.26 -9.32 36.12
C ARG A 95 27.29 -8.18 37.15
N HIS A 96 28.43 -7.53 37.34
CA HIS A 96 28.58 -6.44 38.32
C HIS A 96 27.83 -5.15 37.92
N GLN A 97 27.55 -4.94 36.63
CA GLN A 97 26.77 -3.80 36.16
C GLN A 97 25.28 -3.97 36.42
N LEU A 98 24.78 -5.21 36.50
CA LEU A 98 23.38 -5.51 36.89
C LEU A 98 23.07 -5.20 38.37
N HIS A 99 24.10 -4.83 39.15
CA HIS A 99 23.99 -4.56 40.58
C HIS A 99 24.39 -3.12 40.95
N GLN A 100 24.64 -2.23 39.97
CA GLN A 100 24.96 -0.83 40.22
C GLN A 100 23.71 0.06 40.12
N SER A 101 23.44 0.79 41.20
CA SER A 101 22.33 1.73 41.34
C SER A 101 22.86 3.17 41.22
N THR A 102 22.97 3.69 40.00
CA THR A 102 23.06 5.14 39.79
C THR A 102 22.26 5.51 38.55
N ASP A 103 21.13 6.19 38.82
CA ASP A 103 20.15 6.71 37.88
C ASP A 103 20.44 8.20 37.63
N PRO A 104 20.74 8.64 36.39
CA PRO A 104 20.74 10.06 36.04
C PRO A 104 19.37 10.40 35.44
N GLY A 105 18.35 10.57 36.29
CA GLY A 105 16.98 10.84 35.82
C GLY A 105 16.84 12.17 35.03
N PRO A 106 15.79 12.34 34.19
CA PRO A 106 15.52 13.62 33.55
C PRO A 106 14.25 14.33 34.04
N ALA A 107 14.48 15.52 34.62
CA ALA A 107 13.85 16.82 34.33
C ALA A 107 12.42 16.90 33.75
N TRP A 108 11.38 16.66 34.56
CA TRP A 108 10.03 17.22 34.34
C TRP A 108 9.36 17.60 35.66
N THR A 109 9.81 18.70 36.27
CA THR A 109 9.12 19.35 37.41
C THR A 109 8.74 20.78 37.03
N ALA A 110 7.61 20.95 36.34
CA ALA A 110 6.78 22.17 36.35
C ALA A 110 5.42 21.87 35.70
N GLY A 111 4.33 21.88 36.49
CA GLY A 111 2.94 21.87 35.98
C GLY A 111 2.41 23.29 35.67
N PRO A 112 1.08 23.53 35.51
CA PRO A 112 -0.04 22.57 35.67
C PRO A 112 -1.19 22.64 34.62
N THR A 113 -1.98 21.56 34.60
CA THR A 113 -3.46 21.41 34.38
C THR A 113 -4.15 21.85 33.09
N PHE A 114 -4.77 20.87 32.41
CA PHE A 114 -6.22 20.90 32.16
C PHE A 114 -6.79 19.46 32.21
N GLN A 115 -7.84 19.27 33.01
CA GLN A 115 -8.60 18.03 33.14
C GLN A 115 -9.79 18.06 32.20
N GLU A 116 -10.06 16.96 31.49
CA GLU A 116 -11.43 16.55 31.19
C GLU A 116 -11.57 15.04 31.39
N HIS A 117 -12.39 14.68 32.38
CA HIS A 117 -12.72 13.32 32.76
C HIS A 117 -13.81 12.79 31.84
N THR A 118 -13.57 11.68 31.15
CA THR A 118 -14.65 10.79 30.68
C THR A 118 -14.50 9.46 31.39
N THR A 119 -15.40 9.22 32.34
CA THR A 119 -15.46 8.01 33.16
C THR A 119 -16.01 6.84 32.33
N MET A 120 -15.14 5.97 31.82
CA MET A 120 -15.51 4.59 31.50
C MET A 120 -14.96 3.68 32.60
N ASN A 121 -15.87 3.05 33.36
CA ASN A 121 -15.53 2.00 34.30
C ASN A 121 -15.12 0.74 33.51
N GLN A 122 -13.81 0.58 33.27
CA GLN A 122 -13.19 -0.68 32.91
C GLN A 122 -12.54 -1.26 34.16
N HIS A 123 -12.99 -2.43 34.62
CA HIS A 123 -12.21 -3.21 35.58
C HIS A 123 -11.09 -3.92 34.80
N THR A 124 -9.98 -3.21 34.56
CA THR A 124 -8.74 -3.81 34.08
C THR A 124 -8.11 -4.56 35.25
N GLU A 125 -7.95 -5.88 35.14
CA GLU A 125 -7.19 -6.64 36.14
C GLU A 125 -5.71 -6.27 36.03
N LEU A 126 -5.12 -5.76 37.12
CA LEU A 126 -3.71 -5.37 37.17
C LEU A 126 -2.76 -6.54 36.89
N HIS A 127 -1.71 -6.29 36.10
CA HIS A 127 -0.62 -7.23 35.85
C HIS A 127 0.00 -7.69 37.18
N PRO A 128 0.40 -8.96 37.33
CA PRO A 128 0.81 -9.52 38.62
C PRO A 128 1.87 -8.71 39.38
N ASP A 129 2.82 -8.09 38.68
CA ASP A 129 3.88 -7.29 39.29
C ASP A 129 3.37 -5.92 39.75
N ALA A 130 2.56 -5.25 38.93
CA ALA A 130 1.88 -4.01 39.30
C ALA A 130 0.98 -4.22 40.52
N ARG A 131 0.27 -5.35 40.56
CA ARG A 131 -0.59 -5.73 41.69
C ARG A 131 0.18 -6.01 42.97
N VAL A 132 1.38 -6.56 42.86
CA VAL A 132 2.28 -6.80 44.02
C VAL A 132 2.83 -5.47 44.54
N LEU A 133 3.29 -4.59 43.65
CA LEU A 133 3.81 -3.27 44.02
C LEU A 133 2.72 -2.39 44.64
N GLN A 134 1.50 -2.43 44.09
CA GLN A 134 0.32 -1.75 44.63
C GLN A 134 -0.09 -2.32 45.99
N ALA A 135 -0.13 -3.65 46.13
CA ALA A 135 -0.44 -4.30 47.41
C ALA A 135 0.60 -4.02 48.50
N HIS A 136 1.82 -3.67 48.12
CA HIS A 136 2.87 -3.22 49.03
C HIS A 136 2.92 -1.69 49.23
N GLY A 137 2.00 -0.94 48.61
CA GLY A 137 1.93 0.52 48.69
C GLY A 137 3.12 1.23 48.08
N LEU A 138 3.87 0.56 47.18
CA LEU A 138 5.05 1.12 46.51
C LEU A 138 4.69 1.93 45.27
N ILE A 139 3.52 1.66 44.69
CA ILE A 139 2.91 2.41 43.60
C ILE A 139 1.42 2.57 43.91
N ASP A 140 0.82 3.67 43.46
CA ASP A 140 -0.62 3.90 43.61
C ASP A 140 -1.44 3.20 42.51
N ASP A 141 -2.77 3.33 42.58
CA ASP A 141 -3.69 2.68 41.65
C ASP A 141 -3.49 3.14 40.19
N GLU A 142 -3.13 4.40 40.00
CA GLU A 142 -2.89 5.00 38.69
C GLU A 142 -1.57 4.46 38.12
N GLN A 143 -0.50 4.50 38.92
CA GLN A 143 0.81 3.93 38.57
C GLN A 143 0.74 2.43 38.34
N ALA A 144 -0.07 1.68 39.10
CA ALA A 144 -0.26 0.24 38.89
C ALA A 144 -0.99 -0.06 37.57
N ALA A 145 -2.01 0.74 37.23
CA ALA A 145 -2.68 0.63 35.93
C ALA A 145 -1.70 0.96 34.79
N THR A 146 -0.91 2.03 34.91
CA THR A 146 0.11 2.40 33.92
C THR A 146 1.20 1.33 33.78
N LEU A 147 1.65 0.72 34.87
CA LEU A 147 2.63 -0.37 34.83
C LEU A 147 2.06 -1.65 34.20
N THR A 148 0.76 -1.91 34.43
CA THR A 148 0.03 -3.03 33.80
C THR A 148 -0.08 -2.83 32.30
N GLU A 149 -0.54 -1.66 31.85
CA GLU A 149 -0.55 -1.28 30.43
C GLU A 149 0.86 -1.36 29.82
N ALA A 150 1.88 -0.82 30.50
CA ALA A 150 3.26 -0.87 30.02
C ALA A 150 3.79 -2.31 29.90
N GLN A 151 3.39 -3.22 30.79
CA GLN A 151 3.79 -4.64 30.73
C GLN A 151 3.03 -5.44 29.67
N GLU A 152 1.76 -5.11 29.40
CA GLU A 152 0.99 -5.70 28.29
C GLU A 152 1.49 -5.19 26.93
N LEU A 153 1.93 -3.94 26.85
CA LEU A 153 2.57 -3.35 25.67
C LEU A 153 3.94 -3.97 25.35
N LEU A 154 4.70 -4.42 26.35
CA LEU A 154 6.03 -5.04 26.16
C LEU A 154 6.00 -6.40 25.41
N GLY A 155 4.82 -6.97 25.14
CA GLY A 155 4.65 -8.17 24.31
C GLY A 155 3.77 -7.99 23.07
N ALA A 156 3.20 -6.80 22.87
CA ALA A 156 2.36 -6.46 21.72
C ALA A 156 3.21 -5.78 20.63
N PRO A 157 3.02 -6.13 19.34
CA PRO A 157 3.74 -5.46 18.27
C PRO A 157 3.35 -3.98 18.17
N ALA A 158 4.35 -3.10 18.05
CA ALA A 158 4.18 -1.65 18.01
C ALA A 158 4.74 -1.03 16.72
N GLY A 159 4.09 0.01 16.20
CA GLY A 159 4.47 0.62 14.93
C GLY A 159 4.10 -0.23 13.71
N HIS A 160 4.04 0.39 12.54
CA HIS A 160 3.52 -0.25 11.33
C HIS A 160 4.35 -1.47 10.93
N GLY A 161 5.66 -1.34 10.77
CA GLY A 161 6.51 -2.43 10.28
C GLY A 161 6.53 -3.65 11.19
N GLN A 162 6.70 -3.48 12.51
CA GLN A 162 6.69 -4.61 13.44
C GLN A 162 5.32 -5.31 13.49
N ARG A 163 4.20 -4.56 13.43
CA ARG A 163 2.84 -5.13 13.35
C ARG A 163 2.66 -5.97 12.09
N ILE A 164 3.08 -5.47 10.93
CA ILE A 164 3.01 -6.20 9.67
C ILE A 164 3.91 -7.45 9.69
N THR A 165 5.16 -7.33 10.14
CA THR A 165 6.08 -8.47 10.23
C THR A 165 5.58 -9.53 11.23
N TYR A 166 5.01 -9.11 12.36
CA TYR A 166 4.38 -10.02 13.31
C TYR A 166 3.19 -10.76 12.70
N LEU A 167 2.30 -10.06 12.00
CA LEU A 167 1.18 -10.67 11.26
C LEU A 167 1.66 -11.72 10.26
N HIS A 168 2.68 -11.38 9.46
CA HIS A 168 3.30 -12.29 8.49
C HIS A 168 3.90 -13.54 9.16
N ALA A 169 4.60 -13.37 10.28
CA ALA A 169 5.16 -14.47 11.05
C ALA A 169 4.08 -15.40 11.61
N VAL A 170 3.00 -14.83 12.15
CA VAL A 170 1.85 -15.59 12.67
C VAL A 170 1.16 -16.37 11.56
N ALA A 171 0.94 -15.75 10.39
CA ALA A 171 0.37 -16.42 9.23
C ALA A 171 1.28 -17.57 8.75
N ALA A 172 2.58 -17.32 8.60
CA ALA A 172 3.54 -18.31 8.11
C ALA A 172 3.66 -19.53 9.05
N THR A 173 3.75 -19.30 10.36
CA THR A 173 3.84 -20.37 11.37
C THR A 173 2.53 -21.18 11.45
N SER A 174 1.38 -20.52 11.30
CA SER A 174 0.07 -21.17 11.27
C SER A 174 -0.12 -22.02 10.02
N GLN A 175 0.25 -21.50 8.84
CA GLN A 175 0.27 -22.24 7.58
C GLN A 175 1.19 -23.45 7.64
N ALA A 176 2.42 -23.29 8.15
CA ALA A 176 3.36 -24.40 8.32
C ALA A 176 2.81 -25.47 9.27
N ARG A 177 2.20 -25.08 10.41
CA ARG A 177 1.58 -26.01 11.36
C ARG A 177 0.44 -26.80 10.72
N HIS A 178 -0.41 -26.12 9.96
CA HIS A 178 -1.51 -26.75 9.25
C HIS A 178 -1.01 -27.73 8.19
N ALA A 179 -0.08 -27.28 7.33
CA ALA A 179 0.50 -28.07 6.26
C ALA A 179 1.30 -29.28 6.79
N ARG A 180 1.97 -29.18 7.94
CA ARG A 180 2.63 -30.35 8.59
C ARG A 180 1.62 -31.44 8.94
N THR A 181 0.44 -31.07 9.42
CA THR A 181 -0.62 -32.03 9.75
C THR A 181 -1.09 -32.76 8.49
N GLU A 182 -1.28 -32.04 7.39
CA GLU A 182 -1.64 -32.61 6.09
C GLU A 182 -0.53 -33.50 5.53
N LEU A 183 0.72 -33.03 5.58
CA LEU A 183 1.91 -33.74 5.09
C LEU A 183 2.11 -35.08 5.81
N HIS A 184 1.95 -35.12 7.14
CA HIS A 184 1.98 -36.38 7.90
C HIS A 184 0.88 -37.34 7.46
N GLY A 185 -0.35 -36.84 7.28
CA GLY A 185 -1.46 -37.67 6.79
C GLY A 185 -1.22 -38.25 5.39
N LEU A 186 -0.62 -37.46 4.49
CA LEU A 186 -0.24 -37.89 3.15
C LEU A 186 0.89 -38.92 3.17
N ARG A 187 1.93 -38.74 4.00
CA ARG A 187 3.02 -39.71 4.19
C ARG A 187 2.48 -41.06 4.68
N ASP A 188 1.68 -41.03 5.74
CA ASP A 188 1.03 -42.22 6.28
C ASP A 188 0.18 -42.95 5.23
N ALA A 189 -0.53 -42.20 4.37
CA ALA A 189 -1.34 -42.77 3.29
C ALA A 189 -0.48 -43.35 2.16
N ALA A 190 0.61 -42.69 1.79
CA ALA A 190 1.58 -43.16 0.81
C ALA A 190 2.28 -44.45 1.28
N ASP A 191 2.68 -44.51 2.55
CA ASP A 191 3.29 -45.70 3.17
C ASP A 191 2.33 -46.90 3.19
N ARG A 192 1.02 -46.64 3.23
CA ARG A 192 -0.04 -47.65 3.07
C ARG A 192 -0.34 -48.00 1.61
N GLY A 193 0.44 -47.50 0.66
CA GLY A 193 0.32 -47.81 -0.77
C GLY A 193 -0.76 -47.04 -1.52
N ARG A 194 -1.23 -45.89 -1.01
CA ARG A 194 -2.19 -45.05 -1.75
C ARG A 194 -1.47 -44.19 -2.81
N GLU A 195 -1.67 -44.52 -4.08
CA GLU A 195 -1.03 -43.81 -5.21
C GLU A 195 -1.39 -42.32 -5.27
N GLU A 196 -2.64 -41.95 -4.98
CA GLU A 196 -3.08 -40.55 -4.92
C GLU A 196 -2.29 -39.73 -3.89
N ALA A 197 -1.92 -40.34 -2.75
CA ALA A 197 -1.13 -39.68 -1.73
C ALA A 197 0.33 -39.48 -2.16
N VAL A 198 0.90 -40.45 -2.90
CA VAL A 198 2.24 -40.32 -3.51
C VAL A 198 2.25 -39.16 -4.51
N ALA A 199 1.24 -39.09 -5.38
CA ALA A 199 1.11 -38.01 -6.35
C ALA A 199 0.94 -36.64 -5.67
N ALA A 200 0.15 -36.57 -4.59
CA ALA A 200 -0.03 -35.34 -3.80
C ALA A 200 1.28 -34.88 -3.14
N LEU A 201 2.06 -35.80 -2.55
CA LEU A 201 3.38 -35.49 -1.99
C LEU A 201 4.36 -34.98 -3.04
N GLN A 202 4.39 -35.60 -4.21
CA GLN A 202 5.21 -35.15 -5.33
C GLN A 202 4.82 -33.73 -5.76
N LYS A 203 3.53 -33.47 -5.91
CA LYS A 203 3.02 -32.13 -6.27
C LYS A 203 3.40 -31.07 -5.24
N LEU A 204 3.22 -31.35 -3.94
CA LEU A 204 3.62 -30.42 -2.87
C LEU A 204 5.13 -30.14 -2.90
N ARG A 205 5.93 -31.17 -3.20
CA ARG A 205 7.38 -31.01 -3.32
C ARG A 205 7.78 -30.20 -4.55
N GLU A 206 7.15 -30.44 -5.69
CA GLU A 206 7.36 -29.67 -6.92
C GLU A 206 7.01 -28.19 -6.74
N GLN A 207 5.94 -27.89 -5.99
CA GLN A 207 5.55 -26.52 -5.65
C GLN A 207 6.56 -25.81 -4.73
N ALA A 208 7.23 -26.54 -3.85
CA ALA A 208 8.23 -25.99 -2.93
C ALA A 208 9.58 -25.69 -3.62
N GLU A 209 9.96 -26.48 -4.63
CA GLU A 209 11.27 -26.40 -5.28
C GLU A 209 11.68 -24.99 -5.79
N PRO A 210 10.83 -24.19 -6.48
CA PRO A 210 11.22 -22.85 -6.93
C PRO A 210 11.46 -21.88 -5.77
N VAL A 211 10.85 -22.11 -4.61
CA VAL A 211 11.04 -21.31 -3.39
C VAL A 211 12.34 -21.71 -2.70
N LEU A 212 12.55 -23.02 -2.52
CA LEU A 212 13.73 -23.57 -1.84
C LEU A 212 15.04 -23.38 -2.59
N SER A 213 14.97 -23.04 -3.88
CA SER A 213 16.13 -22.72 -4.72
C SER A 213 16.59 -21.26 -4.60
N ARG A 214 15.88 -20.41 -3.84
CA ARG A 214 16.20 -19.00 -3.63
C ARG A 214 16.85 -18.77 -2.26
N HIS A 215 17.61 -17.70 -2.13
CA HIS A 215 18.12 -17.18 -0.86
C HIS A 215 17.18 -16.12 -0.28
N ALA A 216 17.23 -15.87 1.04
CA ALA A 216 16.38 -14.86 1.68
C ALA A 216 16.55 -13.46 1.08
N ALA A 217 17.78 -13.11 0.66
CA ALA A 217 18.08 -11.85 -0.01
C ALA A 217 17.26 -11.62 -1.30
N ALA A 218 16.76 -12.69 -1.94
CA ALA A 218 15.87 -12.57 -3.11
C ALA A 218 14.48 -12.00 -2.76
N PHE A 219 14.16 -11.87 -1.47
CA PHE A 219 12.88 -11.38 -0.97
C PHE A 219 13.01 -10.08 -0.16
N PHE A 220 14.17 -9.41 -0.22
CA PHE A 220 14.44 -8.21 0.60
C PHE A 220 13.32 -7.17 0.48
N ASP A 221 12.91 -6.86 -0.76
CA ASP A 221 11.85 -5.89 -1.09
C ASP A 221 10.46 -6.51 -1.34
N GLN A 222 10.20 -7.73 -0.84
CA GLN A 222 8.95 -8.46 -1.09
C GLN A 222 8.42 -9.12 0.19
N ARG A 223 7.84 -8.31 1.08
CA ARG A 223 7.46 -8.73 2.44
C ARG A 223 6.47 -9.91 2.43
N GLU A 224 5.46 -9.89 1.57
CA GLU A 224 4.45 -10.94 1.47
C GLU A 224 5.03 -12.23 0.90
N ARG A 225 5.89 -12.12 -0.13
CA ARG A 225 6.62 -13.28 -0.67
C ARG A 225 7.55 -13.89 0.39
N LYS A 226 8.19 -13.06 1.22
CA LYS A 226 9.03 -13.49 2.35
C LYS A 226 8.21 -14.30 3.38
N ALA A 227 6.98 -13.89 3.68
CA ALA A 227 6.08 -14.65 4.56
C ALA A 227 5.70 -16.02 3.99
N LEU A 228 5.35 -16.10 2.69
CA LEU A 228 5.05 -17.35 2.00
C LEU A 228 6.28 -18.29 1.92
N ALA A 229 7.46 -17.70 1.69
CA ALA A 229 8.72 -18.43 1.70
C ALA A 229 9.06 -18.99 3.09
N LEU A 230 8.79 -18.23 4.16
CA LEU A 230 8.94 -18.69 5.54
C LEU A 230 8.03 -19.89 5.82
N ALA A 231 6.76 -19.84 5.43
CA ALA A 231 5.82 -20.95 5.60
C ALA A 231 6.35 -22.24 4.91
N THR A 232 6.85 -22.10 3.69
CA THR A 232 7.45 -23.20 2.91
C THR A 232 8.73 -23.73 3.58
N GLY A 233 9.62 -22.83 4.01
CA GLY A 233 10.86 -23.18 4.70
C GLY A 233 10.60 -23.94 6.01
N LEU A 234 9.67 -23.46 6.83
CA LEU A 234 9.28 -24.10 8.09
C LEU A 234 8.64 -25.48 7.88
N LEU A 235 7.83 -25.65 6.82
CA LEU A 235 7.21 -26.93 6.47
C LEU A 235 8.25 -28.01 6.14
N TRP A 236 9.26 -27.67 5.34
CA TRP A 236 10.25 -28.64 4.81
C TRP A 236 11.57 -28.67 5.58
N ARG A 237 11.69 -27.89 6.67
CA ARG A 237 12.92 -27.70 7.44
C ARG A 237 13.59 -29.00 7.90
N GLU A 238 12.80 -30.00 8.31
CA GLU A 238 13.33 -31.28 8.80
C GLU A 238 13.80 -32.21 7.66
N ASP A 239 13.28 -32.01 6.44
CA ASP A 239 13.52 -32.90 5.30
C ASP A 239 14.51 -32.33 4.27
N ASP A 240 14.71 -31.01 4.23
CA ASP A 240 15.57 -30.34 3.24
C ASP A 240 16.49 -29.30 3.91
N PRO A 241 17.83 -29.45 3.83
CA PRO A 241 18.76 -28.47 4.41
C PRO A 241 18.65 -27.08 3.79
N ARG A 242 18.19 -26.97 2.53
CA ARG A 242 17.93 -25.65 1.89
C ARG A 242 16.72 -24.97 2.53
N ALA A 243 15.69 -25.73 2.88
CA ALA A 243 14.53 -25.21 3.60
C ALA A 243 14.90 -24.74 5.01
N ALA A 244 15.77 -25.49 5.70
CA ALA A 244 16.30 -25.07 6.99
C ALA A 244 17.14 -23.79 6.91
N ALA A 245 18.01 -23.69 5.89
CA ALA A 245 18.78 -22.47 5.65
C ALA A 245 17.87 -21.28 5.34
N LEU A 246 16.91 -21.43 4.41
CA LEU A 246 15.97 -20.37 4.04
C LEU A 246 15.14 -19.89 5.23
N ALA A 247 14.57 -20.83 6.02
CA ALA A 247 13.81 -20.48 7.21
C ALA A 247 14.70 -19.77 8.25
N GLY A 248 15.93 -20.25 8.46
CA GLY A 248 16.89 -19.63 9.37
C GLY A 248 17.22 -18.18 8.95
N GLU A 249 17.56 -17.96 7.67
CA GLU A 249 17.85 -16.63 7.14
C GLU A 249 16.65 -15.67 7.32
N ILE A 250 15.42 -16.11 7.00
CA ILE A 250 14.23 -15.26 7.15
C ILE A 250 13.92 -14.97 8.63
N VAL A 251 14.06 -15.96 9.53
CA VAL A 251 13.88 -15.76 10.98
C VAL A 251 14.89 -14.75 11.52
N GLU A 252 16.15 -14.85 11.10
CA GLU A 252 17.19 -13.87 11.45
C GLU A 252 16.85 -12.48 10.94
N ASN A 253 16.31 -12.34 9.72
CA ASN A 253 15.85 -11.05 9.20
C ASN A 253 14.67 -10.50 10.00
N TYR A 254 13.65 -11.31 10.31
CA TYR A 254 12.48 -10.85 11.08
C TYR A 254 12.87 -10.35 12.48
N HIS A 255 13.84 -11.03 13.10
CA HIS A 255 14.38 -10.61 14.38
C HIS A 255 15.25 -9.36 14.27
N GLY A 256 16.18 -9.31 13.32
CA GLY A 256 17.10 -8.19 13.14
C GLY A 256 16.43 -6.90 12.66
N ASP A 257 15.47 -7.02 11.74
CA ASP A 257 14.81 -5.88 11.11
C ASP A 257 13.66 -5.34 11.97
N TRP A 258 12.96 -6.18 12.73
CA TRP A 258 11.73 -5.78 13.44
C TRP A 258 11.55 -6.36 14.84
N GLY A 259 12.54 -7.07 15.39
CA GLY A 259 12.44 -7.68 16.72
C GLY A 259 11.37 -8.77 16.82
N VAL A 260 10.97 -9.38 15.70
CA VAL A 260 9.98 -10.46 15.68
C VAL A 260 10.71 -11.80 15.87
N ILE A 261 10.50 -12.43 17.02
CA ILE A 261 11.09 -13.71 17.37
C ILE A 261 10.18 -14.84 16.91
N ILE A 262 10.71 -15.75 16.09
CA ILE A 262 10.04 -16.96 15.67
C ILE A 262 10.82 -18.16 16.22
N ASP A 263 10.15 -19.03 16.97
CA ASP A 263 10.69 -20.34 17.32
C ASP A 263 10.29 -21.34 16.22
N PRO A 264 11.24 -21.79 15.39
CA PRO A 264 10.93 -22.67 14.26
C PRO A 264 10.61 -24.11 14.69
N ASP A 265 10.95 -24.52 15.92
CA ASP A 265 10.63 -25.85 16.46
C ASP A 265 9.20 -25.91 17.00
N THR A 266 8.81 -24.91 17.78
CA THR A 266 7.47 -24.83 18.38
C THR A 266 6.45 -24.09 17.50
N LEU A 267 6.92 -23.43 16.44
CA LEU A 267 6.15 -22.57 15.54
C LEU A 267 5.43 -21.45 16.30
N THR A 268 6.07 -20.86 17.31
CA THR A 268 5.51 -19.74 18.06
C THR A 268 6.17 -18.43 17.66
N VAL A 269 5.41 -17.33 17.79
CA VAL A 269 5.86 -15.97 17.47
C VAL A 269 5.76 -15.09 18.71
N SER A 270 6.76 -14.27 18.96
CA SER A 270 6.82 -13.31 20.06
C SER A 270 7.62 -12.06 19.64
N ILE A 271 7.63 -11.03 20.49
CA ILE A 271 8.39 -9.80 20.27
C ILE A 271 9.59 -9.77 21.20
N ASP A 272 10.74 -9.31 20.69
CA ASP A 272 11.92 -8.97 21.48
C ASP A 272 11.64 -7.68 22.27
N PRO A 273 11.54 -7.74 23.61
CA PRO A 273 11.27 -6.55 24.42
C PRO A 273 12.43 -5.54 24.42
N GLN A 274 13.60 -5.90 23.88
CA GLN A 274 14.76 -5.01 23.76
C GLN A 274 14.82 -4.28 22.40
N PHE A 275 14.01 -4.69 21.43
CA PHE A 275 13.96 -4.05 20.13
C PHE A 275 13.24 -2.69 20.23
N ASP A 276 13.76 -1.67 19.54
CA ASP A 276 13.12 -0.36 19.44
C ASP A 276 12.38 -0.24 18.10
N PRO A 277 11.09 -0.64 18.03
CA PRO A 277 10.33 -0.58 16.79
C PRO A 277 10.04 0.85 16.33
N ALA A 278 10.04 1.82 17.24
CA ALA A 278 9.79 3.22 16.88
C ALA A 278 10.98 3.83 16.15
N ALA A 279 12.21 3.57 16.61
CA ALA A 279 13.42 4.01 15.92
C ALA A 279 13.55 3.36 14.54
N MET A 280 13.27 2.06 14.43
CA MET A 280 13.30 1.37 13.15
C MET A 280 12.24 1.89 12.18
N GLN A 281 11.01 2.11 12.65
CA GLN A 281 9.94 2.70 11.84
C GLN A 281 10.34 4.08 11.31
N GLN A 282 10.92 4.93 12.15
CA GLN A 282 11.42 6.25 11.71
C GLN A 282 12.54 6.15 10.68
N PHE A 283 13.41 5.15 10.79
CA PHE A 283 14.46 4.90 9.81
C PHE A 283 13.87 4.49 8.44
N GLU A 284 12.91 3.56 8.41
CA GLU A 284 12.25 3.11 7.17
C GLU A 284 11.51 4.26 6.48
N GLU A 285 10.79 5.08 7.25
CA GLU A 285 10.12 6.27 6.71
C GLU A 285 11.10 7.30 6.15
N ALA A 286 12.26 7.46 6.77
CA ALA A 286 13.31 8.35 6.27
C ALA A 286 14.00 7.77 5.03
N ALA A 287 14.23 6.46 4.99
CA ALA A 287 14.78 5.77 3.83
C ALA A 287 13.89 5.89 2.59
N ALA A 288 12.56 5.83 2.76
CA ALA A 288 11.62 6.10 1.68
C ALA A 288 11.75 7.53 1.13
N VAL A 289 11.96 8.52 2.00
CA VAL A 289 12.23 9.91 1.58
C VAL A 289 13.58 10.01 0.86
N TRP A 290 14.64 9.41 1.39
CA TRP A 290 15.96 9.41 0.76
C TRP A 290 15.91 8.83 -0.66
N ALA A 291 15.22 7.71 -0.85
CA ALA A 291 15.07 7.08 -2.15
C ALA A 291 14.42 8.02 -3.19
N ARG A 292 13.41 8.81 -2.78
CA ARG A 292 12.77 9.83 -3.64
C ARG A 292 13.74 10.97 -3.99
N GLU A 293 14.49 11.45 -3.01
CA GLU A 293 15.45 12.54 -3.18
C GLU A 293 16.64 12.12 -4.07
N ASP A 294 17.15 10.91 -3.89
CA ASP A 294 18.22 10.32 -4.72
C ASP A 294 17.74 10.11 -6.16
N ALA A 295 16.52 9.59 -6.36
CA ALA A 295 15.94 9.45 -7.69
C ALA A 295 15.80 10.82 -8.38
N ALA A 296 15.39 11.87 -7.65
CA ALA A 296 15.30 13.22 -8.19
C ALA A 296 16.69 13.74 -8.59
N PHE A 297 17.70 13.51 -7.76
CA PHE A 297 19.09 13.87 -8.05
C PHE A 297 19.60 13.22 -9.35
N ASP A 298 19.41 11.90 -9.48
CA ASP A 298 19.86 11.14 -10.65
C ASP A 298 19.14 11.60 -11.93
N ILE A 299 17.81 11.74 -11.87
CA ILE A 299 17.01 12.13 -13.04
C ILE A 299 17.31 13.56 -13.49
N VAL A 300 17.48 14.50 -12.56
CA VAL A 300 17.88 15.88 -12.92
C VAL A 300 19.28 15.90 -13.52
N THR A 301 20.20 15.10 -13.00
CA THR A 301 21.57 14.99 -13.54
C THR A 301 21.57 14.53 -15.00
N ASP A 302 20.69 13.60 -15.34
CA ASP A 302 20.54 13.06 -16.69
C ASP A 302 19.67 13.90 -17.62
N ALA A 303 18.97 14.91 -17.08
CA ALA A 303 18.06 15.77 -17.85
C ALA A 303 18.77 16.48 -19.04
N PRO A 304 18.04 16.79 -20.13
CA PRO A 304 18.62 17.42 -21.33
C PRO A 304 18.86 18.92 -21.12
N MET A 305 19.93 19.25 -20.39
CA MET A 305 20.33 20.62 -20.03
C MET A 305 21.78 20.89 -20.47
N THR A 306 22.15 22.17 -20.56
CA THR A 306 23.55 22.55 -20.81
C THR A 306 24.45 22.11 -19.66
N PRO A 307 25.76 21.84 -19.88
CA PRO A 307 26.66 21.44 -18.79
C PRO A 307 26.65 22.40 -17.59
N ALA A 308 26.70 23.71 -17.84
CA ALA A 308 26.66 24.70 -16.76
C ALA A 308 25.34 24.69 -15.97
N ALA A 309 24.21 24.48 -16.66
CA ALA A 309 22.91 24.35 -16.00
C ALA A 309 22.82 23.05 -15.19
N LYS A 310 23.39 21.94 -15.67
CA LYS A 310 23.49 20.69 -14.91
C LYS A 310 24.32 20.87 -13.64
N ASP A 311 25.47 21.51 -13.74
CA ASP A 311 26.34 21.75 -12.59
C ASP A 311 25.62 22.61 -11.53
N ALA A 312 24.96 23.70 -11.95
CA ALA A 312 24.20 24.56 -11.05
C ALA A 312 23.01 23.83 -10.37
N ALA A 313 22.28 23.01 -11.13
CA ALA A 313 21.18 22.20 -10.57
C ALA A 313 21.70 21.13 -9.60
N ARG A 314 22.81 20.45 -9.95
CA ARG A 314 23.46 19.47 -9.08
C ARG A 314 23.93 20.09 -7.78
N ASP A 315 24.53 21.27 -7.81
CA ASP A 315 24.99 21.96 -6.60
C ASP A 315 23.83 22.30 -5.66
N ALA A 316 22.69 22.75 -6.21
CA ALA A 316 21.47 23.00 -5.44
C ALA A 316 20.89 21.71 -4.85
N LEU A 317 20.80 20.65 -5.65
CA LEU A 317 20.29 19.35 -5.19
C LEU A 317 21.23 18.70 -4.16
N ILE A 318 22.55 18.85 -4.29
CA ILE A 318 23.50 18.43 -3.27
C ILE A 318 23.21 19.18 -1.98
N ARG A 319 22.95 20.49 -1.97
CA ARG A 319 22.60 21.17 -0.70
C ARG A 319 21.26 20.70 -0.10
N TRP A 320 20.32 20.32 -0.95
CA TRP A 320 19.01 19.78 -0.54
C TRP A 320 19.09 18.37 0.05
N THR A 321 19.83 17.47 -0.62
CA THR A 321 19.99 16.06 -0.20
C THR A 321 21.15 15.88 0.79
N HIS A 322 22.24 16.63 0.61
CA HIS A 322 23.44 16.63 1.44
C HIS A 322 23.43 17.67 2.56
N SER A 323 22.42 17.60 3.42
CA SER A 323 22.71 17.69 4.85
C SER A 323 23.48 16.43 5.31
N TRP A 324 24.64 16.12 4.70
CA TRP A 324 25.60 15.14 5.24
C TRP A 324 26.22 15.80 6.47
N GLY A 325 25.53 15.61 7.60
CA GLY A 325 25.76 16.30 8.86
C GLY A 325 24.45 16.46 9.62
N GLU A 326 23.95 15.34 10.15
CA GLU A 326 23.05 15.23 11.31
C GLU A 326 21.80 16.14 11.31
N PRO A 327 20.67 15.70 10.72
CA PRO A 327 19.52 15.58 11.59
C PRO A 327 19.96 14.63 12.71
N ASP A 328 19.99 15.07 13.97
CA ASP A 328 20.39 14.23 15.13
C ASP A 328 19.63 12.87 15.21
N SER A 329 18.60 12.66 14.36
CA SER A 329 17.89 11.40 14.13
C SER A 329 17.07 11.41 12.82
N SER A 330 16.71 10.24 12.27
CA SER A 330 15.77 10.07 11.13
C SER A 330 14.48 10.91 11.27
N ARG A 331 14.01 11.08 12.51
CA ARG A 331 12.87 11.92 12.85
C ARG A 331 13.04 13.39 12.46
N THR A 332 14.20 13.99 12.75
CA THR A 332 14.49 15.39 12.41
C THR A 332 14.53 15.59 10.90
N TYR A 333 15.02 14.59 10.16
CA TYR A 333 15.08 14.64 8.70
C TYR A 333 13.69 14.72 8.06
N ILE A 334 12.76 13.87 8.53
CA ILE A 334 11.37 13.87 8.10
C ILE A 334 10.69 15.20 8.48
N ALA A 335 10.88 15.66 9.72
CA ALA A 335 10.24 16.88 10.22
C ALA A 335 10.65 18.17 9.49
N THR A 336 11.83 18.19 8.84
CA THR A 336 12.37 19.37 8.14
C THR A 336 12.15 19.35 6.62
N GLN A 337 11.42 18.37 6.08
CA GLN A 337 11.25 18.16 4.63
C GLN A 337 10.70 19.38 3.87
N GLU A 338 9.75 20.11 4.46
CA GLU A 338 9.18 21.34 3.88
C GLU A 338 10.18 22.50 3.89
N GLN A 339 10.89 22.68 5.00
CA GLN A 339 11.93 23.70 5.11
C GLN A 339 13.06 23.46 4.10
N ARG A 340 13.51 22.20 3.97
CA ARG A 340 14.54 21.81 2.99
C ARG A 340 14.06 22.05 1.55
N ARG A 341 12.77 21.86 1.27
CA ARG A 341 12.20 22.15 -0.06
C ARG A 341 12.20 23.63 -0.40
N GLU A 342 11.83 24.46 0.57
CA GLU A 342 11.84 25.91 0.41
C GLU A 342 13.26 26.42 0.20
N GLN A 343 14.23 25.88 0.94
CA GLN A 343 15.64 26.20 0.71
C GLN A 343 16.08 25.80 -0.72
N LEU A 344 15.71 24.61 -1.20
CA LEU A 344 15.99 24.21 -2.58
C LEU A 344 15.38 25.18 -3.61
N ARG A 345 14.17 25.69 -3.36
CA ARG A 345 13.51 26.67 -4.25
C ARG A 345 14.33 27.96 -4.34
N GLN A 346 14.85 28.43 -3.21
CA GLN A 346 15.71 29.61 -3.15
C GLN A 346 17.03 29.36 -3.89
N ASP A 347 17.66 28.21 -3.63
CA ASP A 347 18.90 27.80 -4.28
C ASP A 347 18.75 27.70 -5.82
N LEU A 348 17.62 27.19 -6.30
CA LEU A 348 17.32 27.11 -7.75
C LEU A 348 16.98 28.47 -8.36
N ALA A 349 16.43 29.40 -7.59
CA ALA A 349 16.18 30.78 -8.03
C ALA A 349 17.49 31.58 -8.15
N GLU A 350 18.47 31.29 -7.27
CA GLU A 350 19.81 31.86 -7.32
C GLU A 350 20.71 31.18 -8.37
N ALA A 351 20.43 29.92 -8.70
CA ALA A 351 21.09 29.20 -9.78
C ALA A 351 20.83 29.89 -11.13
N GLN A 352 21.87 29.97 -11.98
CA GLN A 352 21.80 30.57 -13.32
C GLN A 352 21.08 29.66 -14.34
N LEU A 353 19.91 29.12 -13.97
CA LEU A 353 19.05 28.32 -14.83
C LEU A 353 18.13 29.23 -15.64
N ASN A 354 17.91 28.89 -16.92
CA ASN A 354 16.80 29.48 -17.66
C ASN A 354 15.45 28.99 -17.11
N ASP A 355 14.37 29.69 -17.44
CA ASP A 355 13.03 29.40 -16.88
C ASP A 355 12.55 27.97 -17.19
N THR A 356 12.84 27.46 -18.40
CA THR A 356 12.47 26.10 -18.82
C THR A 356 13.19 25.03 -18.00
N ASP A 357 14.50 25.21 -17.80
CA ASP A 357 15.35 24.30 -17.05
C ASP A 357 14.98 24.32 -15.56
N ARG A 358 14.74 25.51 -14.99
CA ARG A 358 14.28 25.65 -13.61
C ARG A 358 12.93 24.98 -13.40
N ALA A 359 11.95 25.23 -14.26
CA ALA A 359 10.63 24.60 -14.18
C ALA A 359 10.70 23.07 -14.33
N ARG A 360 11.64 22.55 -15.14
CA ARG A 360 11.88 21.11 -15.27
C ARG A 360 12.41 20.51 -13.97
N VAL A 361 13.41 21.13 -13.34
CA VAL A 361 13.97 20.67 -12.07
C VAL A 361 12.93 20.70 -10.96
N GLU A 362 12.21 21.82 -10.83
CA GLU A 362 11.12 21.95 -9.84
C GLU A 362 10.04 20.89 -10.04
N PHE A 363 9.60 20.67 -11.29
CA PHE A 363 8.61 19.64 -11.58
C PHE A 363 9.09 18.23 -11.22
N ILE A 364 10.33 17.85 -11.57
CA ILE A 364 10.88 16.52 -11.23
C ILE A 364 10.89 16.31 -9.71
N VAL A 365 11.35 17.30 -8.95
CA VAL A 365 11.43 17.24 -7.49
C VAL A 365 10.04 17.13 -6.87
N ASP A 366 9.12 18.00 -7.27
CA ASP A 366 7.77 18.05 -6.70
C ASP A 366 6.96 16.79 -7.08
N TYR A 367 7.14 16.29 -8.31
CA TYR A 367 6.57 15.03 -8.77
C TYR A 367 7.04 13.83 -7.94
N LEU A 368 8.36 13.69 -7.76
CA LEU A 368 8.94 12.59 -6.97
C LEU A 368 8.71 12.74 -5.46
N ARG A 369 8.31 13.91 -4.97
CA ARG A 369 7.82 14.07 -3.59
C ARG A 369 6.34 13.76 -3.43
N ALA A 370 5.64 13.46 -4.54
CA ALA A 370 4.18 13.36 -4.58
C ALA A 370 3.46 14.64 -4.10
N ASP A 371 4.12 15.81 -4.19
CA ASP A 371 3.56 17.12 -3.81
C ASP A 371 3.49 18.04 -5.03
N ILE A 372 2.54 17.75 -5.92
CA ILE A 372 2.28 18.56 -7.12
C ILE A 372 1.00 19.38 -7.01
N SER A 373 0.37 19.42 -5.84
CA SER A 373 -0.94 20.03 -5.57
C SER A 373 -1.02 21.50 -5.97
N ARG A 374 0.11 22.22 -5.84
CA ARG A 374 0.26 23.66 -6.16
C ARG A 374 0.81 23.92 -7.56
N THR A 375 1.23 22.89 -8.28
CA THR A 375 1.80 23.01 -9.62
C THR A 375 0.67 23.15 -10.65
N ASP A 376 0.69 24.22 -11.45
CA ASP A 376 -0.17 24.28 -12.64
C ASP A 376 0.38 23.30 -13.68
N LEU A 377 -0.34 22.20 -13.88
CA LEU A 377 0.06 21.14 -14.80
C LEU A 377 0.18 21.62 -16.25
N LEU A 378 -0.55 22.68 -16.64
CA LEU A 378 -0.43 23.32 -17.96
C LEU A 378 0.90 24.05 -18.16
N ASP A 379 1.66 24.31 -17.09
CA ASP A 379 2.97 24.98 -17.15
C ASP A 379 4.14 23.98 -16.96
N THR A 380 3.84 22.69 -16.80
CA THR A 380 4.86 21.63 -16.63
C THR A 380 5.50 21.24 -17.97
N PRO A 381 6.72 20.69 -17.99
CA PRO A 381 7.33 20.21 -19.23
C PRO A 381 6.57 19.01 -19.83
N VAL A 382 6.60 18.91 -21.15
CA VAL A 382 6.15 17.71 -21.89
C VAL A 382 7.27 16.66 -21.81
N LEU A 383 6.97 15.50 -21.22
CA LEU A 383 7.95 14.43 -20.96
C LEU A 383 7.65 13.15 -21.74
N VAL A 384 6.38 12.94 -22.10
CA VAL A 384 5.92 11.79 -22.89
C VAL A 384 5.20 12.33 -24.10
N ASP A 385 5.57 11.84 -25.28
CA ASP A 385 4.84 12.15 -26.50
C ASP A 385 3.46 11.47 -26.48
N PRO A 386 2.35 12.18 -26.76
CA PRO A 386 1.01 11.58 -26.76
C PRO A 386 0.88 10.38 -27.70
N GLY A 387 1.61 10.33 -28.81
CA GLY A 387 1.60 9.18 -29.72
C GLY A 387 2.33 7.97 -29.16
N GLU A 388 3.36 8.17 -28.32
CA GLU A 388 4.06 7.09 -27.62
C GLU A 388 3.27 6.59 -26.42
N GLU A 389 2.57 7.47 -25.70
CA GLU A 389 1.69 7.11 -24.58
C GLU A 389 0.64 6.07 -25.01
N VAL A 390 -0.06 6.33 -26.12
CA VAL A 390 -1.15 5.48 -26.63
C VAL A 390 -0.71 4.04 -26.89
N ARG A 391 0.57 3.79 -27.24
CA ARG A 391 1.08 2.44 -27.57
C ARG A 391 0.78 1.40 -26.49
N GLY A 392 0.86 1.80 -25.21
CA GLY A 392 0.55 0.93 -24.08
C GLY A 392 -0.93 0.53 -23.99
N ARG A 393 -1.85 1.39 -24.43
CA ARG A 393 -3.32 1.18 -24.35
C ARG A 393 -3.88 0.40 -25.54
N ILE A 394 -3.14 0.34 -26.65
CA ILE A 394 -3.58 -0.31 -27.90
C ILE A 394 -4.05 -1.76 -27.70
N PRO A 395 -3.38 -2.63 -26.92
CA PRO A 395 -3.84 -3.99 -26.73
C PRO A 395 -5.28 -4.07 -26.17
N LYS A 396 -5.58 -3.31 -25.12
CA LYS A 396 -6.92 -3.26 -24.49
C LYS A 396 -7.97 -2.66 -25.41
N LEU A 397 -7.61 -1.62 -26.18
CA LEU A 397 -8.48 -1.03 -27.20
C LEU A 397 -8.82 -2.04 -28.31
N LEU A 398 -7.84 -2.78 -28.82
CA LEU A 398 -8.05 -3.81 -29.84
C LEU A 398 -8.85 -5.01 -29.31
N GLU A 399 -8.65 -5.40 -28.05
CA GLU A 399 -9.46 -6.43 -27.40
C GLU A 399 -10.93 -5.98 -27.30
N HIS A 400 -11.17 -4.76 -26.83
CA HIS A 400 -12.51 -4.16 -26.75
C HIS A 400 -13.17 -4.05 -28.14
N PHE A 401 -12.38 -3.73 -29.16
CA PHE A 401 -12.85 -3.71 -30.55
C PHE A 401 -13.28 -5.09 -31.04
N ALA A 402 -12.43 -6.10 -30.84
CA ALA A 402 -12.72 -7.48 -31.20
C ALA A 402 -13.97 -8.01 -30.49
N ALA A 403 -14.16 -7.61 -29.22
CA ALA A 403 -15.34 -7.90 -28.41
C ALA A 403 -16.56 -7.02 -28.74
N LYS A 404 -16.46 -6.09 -29.71
CA LYS A 404 -17.53 -5.13 -30.11
C LYS A 404 -18.04 -4.27 -28.95
N ARG A 405 -17.18 -3.96 -27.98
CA ARG A 405 -17.48 -3.07 -26.84
C ARG A 405 -17.29 -1.60 -27.17
N ILE A 406 -16.50 -1.29 -28.20
CA ILE A 406 -16.25 0.07 -28.70
C ILE A 406 -16.44 0.13 -30.22
N ALA A 407 -16.81 1.31 -30.71
CA ALA A 407 -16.97 1.57 -32.13
C ALA A 407 -15.61 1.83 -32.82
N PRO A 408 -15.48 1.59 -34.14
CA PRO A 408 -14.26 1.90 -34.89
C PRO A 408 -13.82 3.37 -34.77
N GLY A 409 -14.79 4.30 -34.61
CA GLY A 409 -14.53 5.72 -34.43
C GLY A 409 -13.79 6.06 -33.14
N GLU A 410 -14.07 5.33 -32.05
CA GLU A 410 -13.43 5.56 -30.74
C GLU A 410 -11.93 5.22 -30.81
N ILE A 411 -11.58 4.11 -31.48
CA ILE A 411 -10.16 3.75 -31.70
C ILE A 411 -9.49 4.76 -32.64
N ALA A 412 -10.19 5.20 -33.68
CA ALA A 412 -9.65 6.18 -34.62
C ALA A 412 -9.32 7.52 -33.92
N GLU A 413 -10.12 7.92 -32.94
CA GLU A 413 -9.87 9.08 -32.09
C GLU A 413 -8.63 8.87 -31.21
N GLU A 414 -8.52 7.74 -30.51
CA GLU A 414 -7.35 7.41 -29.67
C GLU A 414 -6.04 7.39 -30.46
N ILE A 415 -6.02 6.78 -31.66
CA ILE A 415 -4.78 6.71 -32.46
C ILE A 415 -4.48 8.01 -33.22
N SER A 416 -5.38 9.00 -33.21
CA SER A 416 -5.21 10.25 -33.99
C SER A 416 -3.96 11.04 -33.57
N VAL A 417 -3.54 10.89 -32.31
CA VAL A 417 -2.34 11.53 -31.77
C VAL A 417 -1.05 10.80 -32.16
N MET A 418 -1.13 9.59 -32.69
CA MET A 418 0.02 8.78 -33.10
C MET A 418 0.59 9.22 -34.46
N THR A 419 1.78 8.72 -34.81
CA THR A 419 2.35 8.91 -36.16
C THR A 419 1.55 8.13 -37.20
N ASP A 420 1.59 8.55 -38.48
CA ASP A 420 0.90 7.83 -39.56
C ASP A 420 1.31 6.35 -39.66
N ALA A 421 2.59 6.06 -39.39
CA ALA A 421 3.12 4.70 -39.39
C ALA A 421 2.53 3.85 -38.25
N ASP A 422 2.45 4.41 -37.04
CA ASP A 422 1.87 3.74 -35.89
C ASP A 422 0.36 3.55 -36.06
N GLN A 423 -0.35 4.56 -36.59
CA GLN A 423 -1.77 4.46 -36.92
C GLN A 423 -2.02 3.32 -37.91
N GLU A 424 -1.19 3.18 -38.94
CA GLU A 424 -1.33 2.10 -39.91
C GLU A 424 -1.04 0.72 -39.29
N ALA A 425 -0.09 0.62 -38.36
CA ALA A 425 0.17 -0.61 -37.62
C ALA A 425 -1.08 -1.07 -36.84
N VAL A 426 -1.75 -0.15 -36.13
CA VAL A 426 -3.00 -0.46 -35.41
C VAL A 426 -4.13 -0.80 -36.39
N ARG A 427 -4.30 -0.03 -37.47
CA ARG A 427 -5.33 -0.29 -38.50
C ARG A 427 -5.13 -1.64 -39.19
N ALA A 428 -3.90 -2.08 -39.39
CA ALA A 428 -3.61 -3.40 -39.96
C ALA A 428 -4.14 -4.53 -39.07
N VAL A 429 -3.91 -4.46 -37.75
CA VAL A 429 -4.48 -5.41 -36.80
C VAL A 429 -6.01 -5.31 -36.75
N GLY A 430 -6.57 -4.10 -36.74
CA GLY A 430 -8.01 -3.88 -36.80
C GLY A 430 -8.68 -4.50 -38.03
N ARG A 431 -8.03 -4.44 -39.20
CA ARG A 431 -8.52 -5.11 -40.43
C ARG A 431 -8.46 -6.63 -40.32
N ALA A 432 -7.42 -7.18 -39.72
CA ALA A 432 -7.31 -8.63 -39.47
C ALA A 432 -8.39 -9.13 -38.51
N ILE A 433 -8.68 -8.37 -37.43
CA ILE A 433 -9.81 -8.64 -36.52
C ILE A 433 -11.13 -8.63 -37.31
N ALA A 434 -11.37 -7.63 -38.15
CA ALA A 434 -12.58 -7.53 -38.96
C ALA A 434 -12.71 -8.68 -39.98
N ALA A 435 -11.59 -9.24 -40.44
CA ALA A 435 -11.54 -10.42 -41.31
C ALA A 435 -11.77 -11.75 -40.56
N GLY A 436 -11.86 -11.73 -39.22
CA GLY A 436 -12.04 -12.92 -38.39
C GLY A 436 -10.75 -13.72 -38.17
N GLU A 437 -9.59 -13.09 -38.34
CA GLU A 437 -8.28 -13.72 -38.12
C GLU A 437 -7.92 -13.76 -36.64
N ALA A 438 -7.16 -14.77 -36.22
CA ALA A 438 -6.56 -14.79 -34.89
C ALA A 438 -5.35 -13.85 -34.88
N VAL A 439 -5.39 -12.83 -34.02
CA VAL A 439 -4.37 -11.77 -33.94
C VAL A 439 -3.75 -11.71 -32.55
N ASP A 440 -2.47 -11.32 -32.49
CA ASP A 440 -1.85 -10.82 -31.25
C ASP A 440 -2.15 -9.32 -31.13
N TYR A 441 -2.78 -8.91 -30.05
CA TYR A 441 -3.12 -7.50 -29.82
C TYR A 441 -1.89 -6.66 -29.42
N ARG A 442 -0.77 -7.29 -29.05
CA ARG A 442 0.46 -6.61 -28.62
C ARG A 442 1.26 -6.11 -29.83
N VAL A 443 0.84 -4.96 -30.35
CA VAL A 443 1.54 -4.26 -31.45
C VAL A 443 2.95 -3.81 -31.00
N TRP A 444 3.08 -3.36 -29.76
CA TRP A 444 4.33 -2.99 -29.11
C TRP A 444 4.47 -3.71 -27.75
N PRO A 445 4.98 -4.96 -27.72
CA PRO A 445 5.07 -5.77 -26.50
C PRO A 445 5.92 -5.16 -25.38
N GLU A 446 6.76 -4.18 -25.71
CA GLU A 446 7.62 -3.46 -24.78
C GLU A 446 6.93 -2.27 -24.09
N TYR A 447 5.66 -1.99 -24.37
CA TYR A 447 4.89 -0.93 -23.70
C TYR A 447 3.87 -1.56 -22.74
N VAL A 448 3.81 -1.04 -21.52
CA VAL A 448 2.73 -1.35 -20.57
C VAL A 448 1.60 -0.34 -20.68
N ASP A 449 0.39 -0.78 -20.36
CA ASP A 449 -0.76 0.10 -20.20
C ASP A 449 -0.65 0.84 -18.85
N ARG A 450 -0.53 2.17 -18.91
CA ARG A 450 -0.48 3.04 -17.72
C ARG A 450 -1.73 2.92 -16.85
N ASP A 451 -2.91 2.71 -17.46
CA ASP A 451 -4.17 2.59 -16.72
C ASP A 451 -4.25 1.26 -15.98
N GLU A 452 -3.78 0.18 -16.61
CA GLU A 452 -3.72 -1.15 -15.97
C GLU A 452 -2.72 -1.16 -14.80
N VAL A 453 -1.55 -0.55 -14.97
CA VAL A 453 -0.56 -0.44 -13.88
C VAL A 453 -1.10 0.40 -12.72
N ALA A 454 -1.83 1.49 -13.00
CA ALA A 454 -2.46 2.29 -11.97
C ALA A 454 -3.59 1.53 -11.24
N GLU A 455 -4.38 0.74 -11.96
CA GLU A 455 -5.42 -0.13 -11.40
C GLU A 455 -4.82 -1.19 -10.48
N GLU A 456 -3.77 -1.89 -10.91
CA GLU A 456 -3.06 -2.85 -10.06
C GLU A 456 -2.44 -2.16 -8.83
N LEU A 457 -1.85 -0.96 -8.97
CA LEU A 457 -1.33 -0.23 -7.81
C LEU A 457 -2.45 0.12 -6.81
N ASN A 458 -3.61 0.54 -7.29
CA ASN A 458 -4.77 0.83 -6.45
C ASN A 458 -5.26 -0.42 -5.69
N LEU A 459 -5.40 -1.54 -6.38
CA LEU A 459 -5.77 -2.82 -5.77
C LEU A 459 -4.73 -3.29 -4.75
N TYR A 460 -3.44 -3.08 -5.02
CA TYR A 460 -2.38 -3.36 -4.05
C TYR A 460 -2.53 -2.49 -2.80
N ALA A 461 -2.77 -1.18 -2.95
CA ALA A 461 -2.95 -0.25 -1.84
C ALA A 461 -4.19 -0.57 -0.98
N MET A 462 -5.28 -1.05 -1.60
CA MET A 462 -6.45 -1.55 -0.87
C MET A 462 -6.12 -2.79 -0.03
N ASP A 463 -5.38 -3.74 -0.61
CA ASP A 463 -4.94 -4.93 0.14
C ASP A 463 -3.97 -4.56 1.29
N VAL A 464 -3.12 -3.54 1.10
CA VAL A 464 -2.26 -2.97 2.16
C VAL A 464 -3.09 -2.38 3.29
N GLU A 465 -4.17 -1.64 2.99
CA GLU A 465 -5.09 -1.11 4.01
C GLU A 465 -5.73 -2.24 4.82
N GLU A 466 -6.32 -3.25 4.14
CA GLU A 466 -6.95 -4.40 4.82
C GLU A 466 -5.94 -5.17 5.68
N GLN A 467 -4.71 -5.35 5.20
CA GLN A 467 -3.67 -6.03 5.95
C GLN A 467 -3.25 -5.22 7.19
N ARG A 468 -3.13 -3.90 7.06
CA ARG A 468 -2.82 -3.00 8.18
C ARG A 468 -3.92 -3.04 9.24
N GLU A 469 -5.19 -2.93 8.84
CA GLU A 469 -6.33 -3.03 9.77
C GLU A 469 -6.33 -4.36 10.53
N GLN A 470 -5.99 -5.45 9.85
CA GLN A 470 -5.88 -6.76 10.49
C GLN A 470 -4.69 -6.83 11.46
N ALA A 471 -3.55 -6.24 11.10
CA ALA A 471 -2.37 -6.18 11.98
C ALA A 471 -2.64 -5.33 13.23
N ASP A 472 -3.31 -4.19 13.06
CA ASP A 472 -3.74 -3.30 14.14
C ASP A 472 -4.74 -4.03 15.07
N TYR A 473 -5.71 -4.73 14.50
CA TYR A 473 -6.67 -5.53 15.27
C TYR A 473 -5.96 -6.56 16.16
N ILE A 474 -5.01 -7.32 15.59
CA ILE A 474 -4.26 -8.35 16.31
C ILE A 474 -3.36 -7.74 17.40
N ALA A 475 -2.78 -6.56 17.16
CA ALA A 475 -1.95 -5.88 18.13
C ALA A 475 -2.74 -5.30 19.31
N GLU A 476 -3.98 -4.87 19.06
CA GLU A 476 -4.78 -4.08 20.02
C GLU A 476 -5.85 -4.91 20.74
N HIS A 477 -6.09 -6.16 20.33
CA HIS A 477 -7.14 -7.01 20.89
C HIS A 477 -6.61 -8.37 21.38
N ASP A 478 -7.18 -8.88 22.48
CA ASP A 478 -6.94 -10.26 22.92
C ASP A 478 -7.63 -11.25 21.96
N ILE A 479 -6.89 -11.69 20.95
CA ILE A 479 -7.34 -12.67 19.96
C ILE A 479 -7.29 -14.13 20.47
N SER A 480 -6.97 -14.38 21.75
CA SER A 480 -6.87 -15.75 22.28
C SER A 480 -8.19 -16.56 22.18
N GLY A 481 -9.34 -15.87 22.05
CA GLY A 481 -10.65 -16.46 21.79
C GLY A 481 -10.97 -16.75 20.31
N GLU A 482 -10.11 -16.31 19.39
CA GLU A 482 -10.34 -16.29 17.94
C GLU A 482 -9.49 -17.32 17.16
N THR A 483 -8.86 -18.27 17.87
CA THR A 483 -7.95 -19.28 17.30
C THR A 483 -6.84 -18.64 16.45
N PRO A 484 -5.87 -17.94 17.07
CA PRO A 484 -4.74 -17.31 16.37
C PRO A 484 -3.97 -18.28 15.47
N GLU A 485 -4.02 -19.59 15.76
CA GLU A 485 -3.40 -20.64 14.96
C GLU A 485 -4.10 -20.90 13.62
N GLN A 486 -5.24 -20.24 13.37
CA GLN A 486 -5.97 -20.26 12.09
C GLN A 486 -5.73 -19.02 11.25
N LEU A 487 -5.00 -18.01 11.76
CA LEU A 487 -4.67 -16.82 10.97
C LEU A 487 -3.83 -17.23 9.75
N GLY A 488 -4.27 -16.83 8.57
CA GLY A 488 -3.66 -17.24 7.29
C GLY A 488 -4.03 -18.66 6.85
N VAL A 489 -4.92 -19.36 7.57
CA VAL A 489 -5.36 -20.73 7.30
C VAL A 489 -6.89 -20.83 7.27
N GLY A 490 -7.45 -20.87 6.07
CA GLY A 490 -8.91 -20.95 5.89
C GLY A 490 -9.64 -19.64 6.21
N ASP A 491 -8.90 -18.54 6.26
CA ASP A 491 -9.38 -17.16 6.26
C ASP A 491 -8.91 -16.42 4.99
N GLU A 492 -9.22 -15.13 4.89
CA GLU A 492 -8.86 -14.30 3.73
C GLU A 492 -7.39 -13.86 3.71
N LEU A 493 -6.67 -13.97 4.84
CA LEU A 493 -5.29 -13.51 4.95
C LEU A 493 -4.33 -14.33 4.08
N GLY A 494 -4.50 -15.66 4.03
CA GLY A 494 -3.67 -16.53 3.18
C GLY A 494 -3.75 -16.16 1.70
N PRO A 495 -4.96 -16.19 1.09
CA PRO A 495 -5.17 -15.73 -0.29
C PRO A 495 -4.73 -14.27 -0.52
N ARG A 496 -4.83 -13.40 0.50
CA ARG A 496 -4.33 -12.01 0.42
C ARG A 496 -2.83 -11.94 0.24
N LEU A 497 -2.07 -12.67 1.04
CA LEU A 497 -0.61 -12.69 0.91
C LEU A 497 -0.16 -13.19 -0.47
N GLU A 498 -0.84 -14.19 -1.04
CA GLU A 498 -0.53 -14.71 -2.38
C GLU A 498 -0.78 -13.67 -3.47
N ARG A 499 -1.96 -13.05 -3.51
CA ARG A 499 -2.28 -12.02 -4.52
C ARG A 499 -1.41 -10.78 -4.36
N MET A 500 -1.14 -10.36 -3.13
CA MET A 500 -0.26 -9.21 -2.85
C MET A 500 1.17 -9.49 -3.31
N ALA A 501 1.72 -10.67 -3.01
CA ALA A 501 3.06 -11.04 -3.46
C ALA A 501 3.18 -11.02 -4.99
N THR A 502 2.19 -11.58 -5.70
CA THR A 502 2.15 -11.55 -7.17
C THR A 502 2.03 -10.13 -7.71
N ARG A 503 1.15 -9.32 -7.15
CA ARG A 503 0.92 -7.94 -7.61
C ARG A 503 2.13 -7.06 -7.35
N ARG A 504 2.75 -7.17 -6.16
CA ARG A 504 3.98 -6.47 -5.80
C ARG A 504 5.15 -6.83 -6.72
N GLU A 505 5.28 -8.10 -7.10
CA GLU A 505 6.27 -8.56 -8.09
C GLU A 505 6.03 -7.96 -9.48
N GLN A 506 4.78 -7.94 -9.94
CA GLN A 506 4.39 -7.34 -11.23
C GLN A 506 4.69 -5.83 -11.25
N LEU A 507 4.24 -5.09 -10.24
CA LEU A 507 4.49 -3.65 -10.11
C LEU A 507 5.99 -3.34 -10.03
N HIS A 508 6.76 -4.15 -9.29
CA HIS A 508 8.22 -4.01 -9.22
C HIS A 508 8.90 -4.27 -10.58
N ALA A 509 8.46 -5.29 -11.32
CA ALA A 509 8.96 -5.56 -12.66
C ALA A 509 8.65 -4.40 -13.63
N VAL A 510 7.50 -3.75 -13.46
CA VAL A 510 7.16 -2.53 -14.21
C VAL A 510 8.09 -1.37 -13.86
N ALA A 511 8.31 -1.15 -12.56
CA ALA A 511 9.17 -0.06 -12.04
C ALA A 511 10.65 -0.22 -12.42
N THR A 512 11.12 -1.43 -12.68
CA THR A 512 12.53 -1.71 -13.00
C THR A 512 12.79 -2.04 -14.47
N GLY A 513 11.75 -2.37 -15.24
CA GLY A 513 11.88 -2.85 -16.61
C GLY A 513 11.79 -1.77 -17.72
N PRO A 514 12.27 -2.09 -18.94
CA PRO A 514 12.13 -1.23 -20.12
C PRO A 514 10.74 -1.37 -20.74
N ASN A 515 9.76 -0.64 -20.20
CA ASN A 515 8.33 -0.91 -20.40
C ASN A 515 7.53 0.25 -21.05
N GLY A 516 8.19 1.13 -21.82
CA GLY A 516 7.53 2.32 -22.40
C GLY A 516 7.20 3.44 -21.39
N LEU A 517 7.50 3.25 -20.11
CA LEU A 517 7.49 4.28 -19.08
C LEU A 517 8.79 5.09 -19.10
N THR A 518 8.72 6.37 -18.74
CA THR A 518 9.94 7.19 -18.57
C THR A 518 10.72 6.77 -17.31
N THR A 519 11.99 7.17 -17.21
CA THR A 519 12.76 6.95 -15.97
C THR A 519 12.10 7.62 -14.77
N LEU A 520 11.45 8.78 -14.98
CA LEU A 520 10.73 9.51 -13.93
C LEU A 520 9.47 8.78 -13.46
N GLU A 521 8.69 8.22 -14.37
CA GLU A 521 7.49 7.42 -14.05
C GLU A 521 7.85 6.12 -13.31
N ARG A 522 8.91 5.45 -13.76
CA ARG A 522 9.44 4.26 -13.08
C ARG A 522 9.92 4.55 -11.67
N ALA A 523 10.65 5.65 -11.48
CA ALA A 523 11.09 6.09 -10.16
C ALA A 523 9.91 6.43 -9.24
N GLN A 524 8.86 7.07 -9.76
CA GLN A 524 7.65 7.36 -8.98
C GLN A 524 6.94 6.08 -8.55
N LEU A 525 6.75 5.11 -9.46
CA LEU A 525 6.14 3.84 -9.11
C LEU A 525 6.96 3.10 -8.05
N ALA A 526 8.28 3.02 -8.21
CA ALA A 526 9.17 2.42 -7.22
C ALA A 526 9.03 3.09 -5.84
N ALA A 527 9.05 4.42 -5.81
CA ALA A 527 8.94 5.17 -4.57
C ALA A 527 7.57 5.02 -3.88
N VAL A 528 6.48 4.92 -4.65
CA VAL A 528 5.14 4.66 -4.08
C VAL A 528 5.07 3.27 -3.45
N LEU A 529 5.66 2.25 -4.08
CA LEU A 529 5.77 0.92 -3.49
C LEU A 529 6.56 0.96 -2.18
N THR A 530 7.67 1.69 -2.14
CA THR A 530 8.45 1.89 -0.91
C THR A 530 7.66 2.63 0.17
N ASP A 531 6.86 3.64 -0.17
CA ASP A 531 6.01 4.35 0.81
C ASP A 531 4.89 3.48 1.37
N LEU A 532 4.29 2.61 0.54
CA LEU A 532 3.32 1.61 1.00
C LEU A 532 3.99 0.62 1.95
N ASP A 533 5.18 0.12 1.62
CA ASP A 533 5.96 -0.78 2.48
C ASP A 533 6.36 -0.08 3.80
N ALA A 534 6.75 1.20 3.75
CA ALA A 534 7.12 1.96 4.95
C ALA A 534 5.90 2.37 5.80
N GLY A 535 4.67 2.25 5.29
CA GLY A 535 3.45 2.72 5.96
C GLY A 535 3.22 4.23 5.87
N ARG A 536 3.95 4.94 4.99
CA ARG A 536 3.76 6.37 4.70
C ARG A 536 2.51 6.63 3.88
N ILE A 537 2.16 5.69 3.00
CA ILE A 537 0.87 5.62 2.31
C ILE A 537 0.09 4.48 2.94
N ARG A 538 -1.09 4.76 3.49
CA ARG A 538 -1.85 3.82 4.30
C ARG A 538 -3.02 3.17 3.57
N ASN A 539 -3.43 3.76 2.46
CA ASN A 539 -4.52 3.29 1.60
C ASN A 539 -4.46 3.95 0.21
N ASP A 540 -5.40 3.55 -0.64
CA ASP A 540 -5.54 3.99 -2.01
C ASP A 540 -5.78 5.52 -2.16
N LYS A 541 -6.42 6.15 -1.16
CA LYS A 541 -6.72 7.59 -1.16
C LYS A 541 -5.48 8.45 -0.89
N GLU A 542 -4.44 7.86 -0.33
CA GLU A 542 -3.15 8.51 -0.06
C GLU A 542 -2.14 8.32 -1.20
N LEU A 543 -2.49 7.60 -2.27
CA LEU A 543 -1.66 7.49 -3.46
C LEU A 543 -1.43 8.88 -4.11
N PRO A 544 -0.29 9.10 -4.79
CA PRO A 544 -0.02 10.37 -5.45
C PRO A 544 -1.12 10.73 -6.45
N GLU A 545 -1.53 12.00 -6.44
CA GLU A 545 -2.62 12.44 -7.34
C GLU A 545 -2.27 12.27 -8.83
N LEU A 546 -0.97 12.33 -9.17
CA LEU A 546 -0.40 12.13 -10.50
C LEU A 546 0.67 11.04 -10.45
N LEU A 547 0.36 9.87 -11.02
CA LEU A 547 1.27 8.73 -11.13
C LEU A 547 2.05 8.72 -12.45
N TRP A 548 1.51 9.33 -13.50
CA TRP A 548 2.08 9.33 -14.84
C TRP A 548 2.28 10.74 -15.37
N THR A 549 3.33 10.95 -16.16
CA THR A 549 3.77 12.28 -16.61
C THR A 549 3.31 12.64 -18.02
N ASP A 550 2.52 11.77 -18.64
CA ASP A 550 1.91 12.04 -19.93
C ASP A 550 0.81 13.12 -19.84
N GLU A 551 0.50 13.69 -20.99
CA GLU A 551 -0.38 14.85 -21.10
C GLU A 551 -1.85 14.51 -20.81
N ARG A 552 -2.27 13.26 -21.05
CA ARG A 552 -3.63 12.79 -20.76
C ARG A 552 -3.84 12.69 -19.25
N ASN A 553 -2.96 11.98 -18.54
CA ASN A 553 -3.05 11.83 -17.09
C ASN A 553 -2.89 13.17 -16.34
N LYS A 554 -2.05 14.09 -16.85
CA LYS A 554 -1.99 15.47 -16.34
C LYS A 554 -3.31 16.23 -16.54
N ALA A 555 -3.91 16.12 -17.74
CA ALA A 555 -5.20 16.75 -18.03
C ALA A 555 -6.32 16.19 -17.14
N ASP A 556 -6.32 14.88 -16.86
CA ASP A 556 -7.30 14.23 -15.99
C ASP A 556 -7.18 14.71 -14.53
N VAL A 557 -5.96 14.87 -14.01
CA VAL A 557 -5.73 15.48 -12.68
C VAL A 557 -6.26 16.90 -12.65
N ASP A 558 -5.94 17.71 -13.68
CA ASP A 558 -6.36 19.09 -13.76
C ASP A 558 -7.89 19.24 -13.88
N GLN A 559 -8.53 18.32 -14.59
CA GLN A 559 -9.98 18.22 -14.67
C GLN A 559 -10.59 17.89 -13.31
N ARG A 560 -10.04 16.89 -12.58
CA ARG A 560 -10.48 16.54 -11.23
C ARG A 560 -10.36 17.73 -10.27
N ARG A 561 -9.26 18.49 -10.34
CA ARG A 561 -9.08 19.73 -9.56
C ARG A 561 -10.14 20.78 -9.89
N SER A 562 -10.54 20.87 -11.16
CA SER A 562 -11.61 21.77 -11.60
C SER A 562 -13.01 21.30 -11.16
N MET A 563 -13.20 19.99 -10.92
CA MET A 563 -14.46 19.42 -10.43
C MET A 563 -14.67 19.61 -8.92
N ALA A 564 -13.61 19.73 -8.12
CA ALA A 564 -13.73 19.96 -6.68
C ALA A 564 -14.58 21.20 -6.31
N PRO A 565 -14.30 22.43 -6.82
CA PRO A 565 -15.15 23.59 -6.54
C PRO A 565 -16.55 23.46 -7.14
N ALA A 566 -16.73 22.68 -8.21
CA ALA A 566 -18.06 22.38 -8.75
C ALA A 566 -18.87 21.52 -7.77
N GLY A 567 -18.24 20.53 -7.14
CA GLY A 567 -18.83 19.70 -6.08
C GLY A 567 -19.25 20.53 -4.87
N GLU A 568 -18.36 21.38 -4.37
CA GLU A 568 -18.63 22.28 -3.24
C GLU A 568 -19.80 23.23 -3.54
N LEU A 569 -19.82 23.84 -4.74
CA LEU A 569 -20.90 24.72 -5.16
C LEU A 569 -22.24 23.97 -5.18
N SER A 570 -22.26 22.77 -5.76
CA SER A 570 -23.47 21.95 -5.91
C SER A 570 -24.03 21.52 -4.55
N GLN A 571 -23.17 20.97 -3.67
CA GLN A 571 -23.55 20.56 -2.32
C GLN A 571 -24.06 21.74 -1.50
N SER A 572 -23.37 22.89 -1.57
CA SER A 572 -23.80 24.11 -0.89
C SER A 572 -25.12 24.65 -1.45
N ALA A 573 -25.37 24.53 -2.76
CA ALA A 573 -26.61 24.95 -3.39
C ALA A 573 -27.78 24.07 -2.94
N GLU A 574 -27.59 22.75 -2.93
CA GLU A 574 -28.59 21.80 -2.46
C GLU A 574 -28.91 22.00 -0.98
N ALA A 575 -27.89 22.14 -0.13
CA ALA A 575 -28.07 22.42 1.28
C ALA A 575 -28.88 23.71 1.52
N ALA A 576 -28.56 24.79 0.79
CA ALA A 576 -29.29 26.05 0.92
C ALA A 576 -30.75 25.94 0.43
N MET A 577 -31.03 25.21 -0.65
CA MET A 577 -32.41 24.98 -1.10
C MET A 577 -33.20 24.15 -0.09
N ARG A 578 -32.57 23.13 0.49
CA ARG A 578 -33.15 22.27 1.54
C ARG A 578 -33.45 23.07 2.81
N ASP A 579 -32.54 23.94 3.23
CA ASP A 579 -32.75 24.80 4.40
C ASP A 579 -33.96 25.73 4.24
N VAL A 580 -34.08 26.38 3.07
CA VAL A 580 -35.26 27.21 2.73
C VAL A 580 -36.56 26.39 2.83
N LEU A 581 -36.57 25.16 2.31
CA LEU A 581 -37.77 24.32 2.28
C LEU A 581 -38.08 23.67 3.63
N ASN A 582 -37.08 23.34 4.44
CA ASN A 582 -37.28 22.78 5.78
C ASN A 582 -38.06 23.75 6.69
N ARG A 583 -37.88 25.07 6.51
CA ARG A 583 -38.68 26.09 7.22
C ARG A 583 -40.19 25.97 6.98
N THR A 584 -40.60 25.33 5.90
CA THR A 584 -42.02 25.11 5.56
C THR A 584 -42.56 23.76 6.03
N GLY A 585 -41.69 22.85 6.50
CA GLY A 585 -42.05 21.46 6.85
C GLY A 585 -42.38 20.57 5.65
N VAL A 586 -42.27 21.07 4.40
CA VAL A 586 -42.69 20.32 3.21
C VAL A 586 -41.87 19.07 2.95
N LEU A 587 -40.57 19.08 3.27
CA LEU A 587 -39.66 17.95 3.06
C LEU A 587 -39.79 16.87 4.15
N GLU A 588 -40.40 17.18 5.30
CA GLU A 588 -40.62 16.21 6.38
C GLU A 588 -41.85 15.32 6.13
N ARG A 589 -42.69 15.70 5.17
CA ARG A 589 -43.88 14.93 4.78
C ARG A 589 -43.47 13.60 4.16
N ARG A 590 -44.14 12.52 4.54
CA ARG A 590 -43.94 11.17 3.98
C ARG A 590 -44.95 10.88 2.88
N ASP A 591 -45.06 11.77 1.91
CA ASP A 591 -45.93 11.61 0.75
C ASP A 591 -45.17 11.69 -0.59
N ARG A 592 -45.89 11.41 -1.67
CA ARG A 592 -45.31 11.33 -3.01
C ARG A 592 -44.78 12.68 -3.46
N GLU A 593 -45.50 13.76 -3.16
CA GLU A 593 -45.16 15.12 -3.55
C GLU A 593 -43.86 15.58 -2.90
N ALA A 594 -43.64 15.28 -1.62
CA ALA A 594 -42.38 15.53 -0.93
C ALA A 594 -41.22 14.75 -1.54
N GLY A 595 -41.41 13.46 -1.86
CA GLY A 595 -40.38 12.65 -2.52
C GLY A 595 -40.02 13.13 -3.94
N VAL A 596 -41.01 13.61 -4.71
CA VAL A 596 -40.76 14.21 -6.04
C VAL A 596 -40.00 15.52 -5.92
N LEU A 597 -40.34 16.36 -4.92
CA LEU A 597 -39.62 17.60 -4.65
C LEU A 597 -38.17 17.33 -4.24
N ASP A 598 -37.94 16.37 -3.35
CA ASP A 598 -36.60 15.96 -2.91
C ASP A 598 -35.72 15.53 -4.10
N HIS A 599 -36.26 14.67 -4.98
CA HIS A 599 -35.55 14.27 -6.20
C HIS A 599 -35.29 15.43 -7.17
N ALA A 600 -36.23 16.38 -7.28
CA ALA A 600 -36.06 17.56 -8.13
C ALA A 600 -34.95 18.49 -7.62
N LEU A 601 -34.74 18.57 -6.30
CA LEU A 601 -33.63 19.31 -5.69
C LEU A 601 -32.28 18.68 -6.03
N SER A 602 -32.13 17.38 -5.83
CA SER A 602 -30.88 16.68 -6.18
C SER A 602 -30.61 16.74 -7.68
N SER A 603 -31.64 16.57 -8.53
CA SER A 603 -31.50 16.75 -9.98
C SER A 603 -31.05 18.17 -10.37
N MET A 604 -31.46 19.20 -9.61
CA MET A 604 -31.01 20.57 -9.83
C MET A 604 -29.56 20.76 -9.43
N SER A 605 -29.16 20.21 -8.29
CA SER A 605 -27.77 20.11 -7.83
C SER A 605 -26.89 19.50 -8.94
N ASP A 606 -27.26 18.33 -9.47
CA ASP A 606 -26.51 17.65 -10.52
C ASP A 606 -26.29 18.53 -11.78
N THR A 607 -27.30 19.31 -12.18
CA THR A 607 -27.13 20.25 -13.30
C THR A 607 -26.20 21.42 -12.98
N LEU A 608 -26.23 21.94 -11.75
CA LEU A 608 -25.30 22.98 -11.32
C LEU A 608 -23.87 22.45 -11.30
N PHE A 609 -23.66 21.23 -10.81
CA PHE A 609 -22.38 20.53 -10.88
C PHE A 609 -21.90 20.40 -12.33
N SER A 610 -22.74 19.84 -13.22
CA SER A 610 -22.40 19.65 -14.64
C SER A 610 -21.99 20.95 -15.34
N VAL A 611 -22.72 22.05 -15.09
CA VAL A 611 -22.36 23.37 -15.60
C VAL A 611 -21.03 23.86 -15.01
N ALA A 612 -20.86 23.74 -13.68
CA ALA A 612 -19.65 24.19 -12.98
C ALA A 612 -18.40 23.39 -13.36
N ALA A 613 -18.55 22.11 -13.68
CA ALA A 613 -17.48 21.22 -14.14
C ALA A 613 -17.11 21.43 -15.62
N GLY A 614 -17.71 22.42 -16.30
CA GLY A 614 -17.36 22.81 -17.67
C GLY A 614 -18.29 22.28 -18.77
N ALA A 615 -19.41 21.65 -18.41
CA ALA A 615 -20.39 21.10 -19.36
C ALA A 615 -19.76 20.16 -20.40
N SER A 616 -19.15 19.06 -19.93
CA SER A 616 -18.42 18.09 -20.76
C SER A 616 -19.23 17.50 -21.92
N LEU A 617 -20.56 17.40 -21.79
CA LEU A 617 -21.49 16.97 -22.85
C LEU A 617 -21.91 18.10 -23.81
N GLY A 618 -21.26 19.27 -23.71
CA GLY A 618 -21.54 20.45 -24.49
C GLY A 618 -22.44 21.47 -23.78
N VAL A 619 -22.10 22.75 -23.97
CA VAL A 619 -22.79 23.90 -23.36
C VAL A 619 -24.28 23.94 -23.71
N ASP A 620 -24.64 23.59 -24.93
CA ASP A 620 -26.06 23.55 -25.36
C ASP A 620 -26.84 22.41 -24.71
N ASN A 621 -26.20 21.28 -24.44
CA ASN A 621 -26.83 20.20 -23.68
C ASN A 621 -27.07 20.62 -22.23
N ALA A 622 -26.02 21.14 -21.57
CA ALA A 622 -26.12 21.60 -20.18
C ALA A 622 -27.17 22.72 -20.03
N ARG A 623 -27.27 23.65 -21.00
CA ARG A 623 -28.30 24.70 -21.00
C ARG A 623 -29.72 24.12 -21.11
N ARG A 624 -29.94 23.14 -21.98
CA ARG A 624 -31.25 22.48 -22.13
C ARG A 624 -31.63 21.70 -20.88
N GLU A 625 -30.70 20.93 -20.32
CA GLU A 625 -30.93 20.16 -19.08
C GLU A 625 -31.24 21.09 -17.90
N PHE A 626 -30.44 22.14 -17.70
CA PHE A 626 -30.70 23.11 -16.64
C PHE A 626 -32.11 23.74 -16.76
N ALA A 627 -32.52 24.11 -17.98
CA ALA A 627 -33.85 24.67 -18.22
C ALA A 627 -34.98 23.68 -17.90
N ASP A 628 -34.86 22.43 -18.33
CA ASP A 628 -35.82 21.34 -18.03
C ASP A 628 -35.90 21.09 -16.52
N LYS A 629 -34.76 20.86 -15.85
CA LYS A 629 -34.75 20.57 -14.41
C LYS A 629 -35.27 21.74 -13.58
N ARG A 630 -35.01 22.98 -14.00
CA ARG A 630 -35.54 24.17 -13.32
C ARG A 630 -37.06 24.26 -13.45
N GLY A 631 -37.61 23.89 -14.61
CA GLY A 631 -39.05 23.76 -14.81
C GLY A 631 -39.67 22.72 -13.89
N ARG A 632 -39.08 21.52 -13.85
CA ARG A 632 -39.54 20.41 -13.00
C ARG A 632 -39.48 20.74 -11.51
N LEU A 633 -38.44 21.44 -11.06
CA LEU A 633 -38.35 21.93 -9.69
C LEU A 633 -39.50 22.90 -9.38
N GLY A 634 -39.79 23.83 -10.31
CA GLY A 634 -40.94 24.74 -10.18
C GLY A 634 -42.29 24.02 -10.07
N GLU A 635 -42.51 22.98 -10.88
CA GLU A 635 -43.71 22.13 -10.82
C GLU A 635 -43.79 21.34 -9.50
N ALA A 636 -42.68 20.75 -9.07
CA ALA A 636 -42.61 19.99 -7.82
C ALA A 636 -42.92 20.88 -6.60
N LEU A 637 -42.35 22.10 -6.56
CA LEU A 637 -42.65 23.09 -5.53
C LEU A 637 -44.15 23.47 -5.51
N ALA A 638 -44.76 23.62 -6.69
CA ALA A 638 -46.18 23.93 -6.79
C ALA A 638 -47.06 22.78 -6.30
N ASN A 639 -46.77 21.55 -6.72
CA ASN A 639 -47.51 20.35 -6.34
C ASN A 639 -47.38 20.03 -4.85
N ALA A 640 -46.22 20.32 -4.26
CA ALA A 640 -45.98 20.14 -2.83
C ALA A 640 -46.68 21.22 -1.96
N GLY A 641 -47.30 22.23 -2.57
CA GLY A 641 -48.05 23.28 -1.87
C GLY A 641 -47.17 24.37 -1.26
N VAL A 642 -45.95 24.56 -1.75
CA VAL A 642 -45.03 25.61 -1.28
C VAL A 642 -45.59 26.99 -1.63
N ASP A 643 -45.53 27.91 -0.69
CA ASP A 643 -46.05 29.27 -0.85
C ASP A 643 -45.23 30.08 -1.89
N ARG A 644 -45.78 31.22 -2.31
CA ARG A 644 -45.20 32.03 -3.37
C ARG A 644 -43.83 32.60 -3.00
N ASP A 645 -43.65 33.05 -1.77
CA ASP A 645 -42.44 33.77 -1.36
C ASP A 645 -41.28 32.79 -1.23
N THR A 646 -41.51 31.61 -0.63
CA THR A 646 -40.53 30.52 -0.59
C THR A 646 -40.15 30.04 -1.99
N LYS A 647 -41.11 29.94 -2.93
CA LYS A 647 -40.79 29.59 -4.33
C LYS A 647 -39.91 30.65 -5.01
N LEU A 648 -40.13 31.92 -4.75
CA LEU A 648 -39.30 33.01 -5.28
C LEU A 648 -37.90 32.99 -4.67
N GLU A 649 -37.79 32.66 -3.38
CA GLU A 649 -36.51 32.51 -2.69
C GLU A 649 -35.68 31.35 -3.27
N VAL A 650 -36.28 30.16 -3.42
CA VAL A 650 -35.60 29.00 -4.05
C VAL A 650 -35.17 29.33 -5.48
N ARG A 651 -36.03 30.02 -6.25
CA ARG A 651 -35.69 30.44 -7.61
C ARG A 651 -34.51 31.41 -7.64
N ALA A 652 -34.50 32.41 -6.77
CA ALA A 652 -33.40 33.37 -6.67
C ALA A 652 -32.09 32.67 -6.31
N LEU A 653 -32.13 31.73 -5.37
CA LEU A 653 -30.99 30.91 -5.00
C LEU A 653 -30.48 30.08 -6.19
N VAL A 654 -31.36 29.40 -6.93
CA VAL A 654 -30.96 28.65 -8.14
C VAL A 654 -30.32 29.56 -9.19
N ASP A 655 -30.90 30.73 -9.45
CA ASP A 655 -30.37 31.68 -10.44
C ASP A 655 -29.01 32.27 -9.99
N ASP A 656 -28.80 32.49 -8.69
CA ASP A 656 -27.51 32.89 -8.12
C ASP A 656 -26.45 31.80 -8.30
N ARG A 657 -26.76 30.57 -7.87
CA ARG A 657 -25.83 29.44 -7.97
C ARG A 657 -25.52 29.06 -9.41
N ALA A 658 -26.49 29.21 -10.32
CA ALA A 658 -26.25 29.01 -11.75
C ALA A 658 -25.27 30.02 -12.34
N ARG A 659 -25.26 31.27 -11.86
CA ARG A 659 -24.26 32.27 -12.27
C ARG A 659 -22.85 31.89 -11.79
N ASP A 660 -22.73 31.41 -10.57
CA ASP A 660 -21.45 30.96 -10.02
C ASP A 660 -20.97 29.68 -10.71
N ALA A 661 -21.87 28.73 -10.97
CA ALA A 661 -21.59 27.55 -11.78
C ALA A 661 -21.08 27.95 -13.17
N GLY A 662 -21.71 28.93 -13.81
CA GLY A 662 -21.25 29.44 -15.10
C GLY A 662 -19.86 30.08 -15.07
N LYS A 663 -19.43 30.67 -13.95
CA LYS A 663 -18.05 31.20 -13.81
C LYS A 663 -17.04 30.06 -13.71
N LEU A 664 -17.28 29.09 -12.83
CA LEU A 664 -16.44 27.91 -12.67
C LEU A 664 -16.35 27.12 -13.98
N GLY A 665 -17.49 26.89 -14.64
CA GLY A 665 -17.57 26.16 -15.90
C GLY A 665 -16.79 26.81 -17.03
N ARG A 666 -16.77 28.15 -17.13
CA ARG A 666 -15.92 28.84 -18.13
C ARG A 666 -14.44 28.63 -17.86
N THR A 667 -14.02 28.66 -16.60
CA THR A 667 -12.63 28.37 -16.22
C THR A 667 -12.27 26.94 -16.58
N ALA A 668 -13.09 25.96 -16.18
CA ALA A 668 -12.88 24.54 -16.48
C ALA A 668 -12.82 24.26 -17.99
N ALA A 669 -13.78 24.78 -18.76
CA ALA A 669 -13.80 24.64 -20.22
C ALA A 669 -12.59 25.31 -20.89
N GLY A 670 -12.15 26.47 -20.40
CA GLY A 670 -10.95 27.14 -20.87
C GLY A 670 -9.67 26.35 -20.57
N ARG A 671 -9.59 25.65 -19.44
CA ARG A 671 -8.49 24.73 -19.13
C ARG A 671 -8.49 23.52 -20.07
N ALA A 672 -9.64 22.88 -20.28
CA ALA A 672 -9.77 21.76 -21.22
C ALA A 672 -9.32 22.14 -22.64
N GLN A 673 -9.71 23.32 -23.15
CA GLN A 673 -9.25 23.82 -24.45
C GLN A 673 -7.74 24.03 -24.52
N ARG A 674 -7.13 24.51 -23.43
CA ARG A 674 -5.67 24.66 -23.36
C ARG A 674 -4.94 23.32 -23.39
N TRP A 675 -5.49 22.27 -22.76
CA TRP A 675 -4.96 20.92 -22.86
C TRP A 675 -5.03 20.38 -24.30
N THR A 676 -6.16 20.53 -24.98
CA THR A 676 -6.28 20.16 -26.40
C THR A 676 -5.25 20.89 -27.26
N ALA A 677 -5.15 22.21 -27.13
CA ALA A 677 -4.19 23.01 -27.88
C ALA A 677 -2.73 22.63 -27.58
N ARG A 678 -2.44 22.26 -26.33
CA ARG A 678 -1.12 21.80 -25.91
C ARG A 678 -0.77 20.46 -26.53
N THR A 679 -1.68 19.48 -26.53
CA THR A 679 -1.50 18.19 -27.21
C THR A 679 -1.28 18.39 -28.72
N ASP A 680 -2.09 19.23 -29.37
CA ASP A 680 -1.95 19.56 -30.80
C ASP A 680 -0.57 20.17 -31.12
N ALA A 681 -0.08 21.06 -30.25
CA ALA A 681 1.23 21.69 -30.41
C ALA A 681 2.37 20.66 -30.32
N VAL A 682 2.29 19.69 -29.40
CA VAL A 682 3.27 18.60 -29.29
C VAL A 682 3.28 17.75 -30.55
N ILE A 683 2.10 17.37 -31.05
CA ILE A 683 1.94 16.58 -32.28
C ILE A 683 2.52 17.33 -33.48
N ALA A 684 2.24 18.63 -33.61
CA ALA A 684 2.74 19.45 -34.70
C ALA A 684 4.29 19.51 -34.70
N VAL A 685 4.90 19.78 -33.54
CA VAL A 685 6.37 19.83 -33.39
C VAL A 685 7.01 18.48 -33.73
N ARG A 686 6.43 17.37 -33.26
CA ARG A 686 6.91 16.02 -33.58
C ARG A 686 6.85 15.77 -35.09
N ASN A 687 5.70 16.03 -35.71
CA ASN A 687 5.47 15.75 -37.12
C ASN A 687 6.37 16.60 -38.02
N ASP A 688 6.58 17.87 -37.69
CA ASP A 688 7.54 18.74 -38.38
C ASP A 688 8.98 18.21 -38.26
N GLY A 689 9.38 17.77 -37.06
CA GLY A 689 10.69 17.15 -36.85
C GLY A 689 10.88 15.86 -37.67
N ASN A 690 9.85 15.03 -37.76
CA ASN A 690 9.84 13.83 -38.62
C ASN A 690 9.95 14.21 -40.10
N ALA A 691 9.20 15.20 -40.56
CA ALA A 691 9.24 15.67 -41.94
C ALA A 691 10.61 16.25 -42.31
N GLN A 692 11.23 17.03 -41.42
CA GLN A 692 12.58 17.55 -41.60
C GLN A 692 13.62 16.43 -41.70
N ARG A 693 13.56 15.41 -40.81
CA ARG A 693 14.44 14.23 -40.88
C ARG A 693 14.26 13.47 -42.19
N ALA A 694 13.02 13.25 -42.63
CA ALA A 694 12.72 12.59 -43.89
C ALA A 694 13.24 13.40 -45.10
N ALA A 695 13.09 14.73 -45.09
CA ALA A 695 13.62 15.61 -46.12
C ALA A 695 15.15 15.59 -46.18
N VAL A 696 15.83 15.59 -45.03
CA VAL A 696 17.30 15.45 -44.95
C VAL A 696 17.74 14.08 -45.48
N ALA A 697 17.04 12.99 -45.14
CA ALA A 697 17.33 11.65 -45.64
C ALA A 697 17.14 11.56 -47.16
N ALA A 698 16.05 12.12 -47.69
CA ALA A 698 15.76 12.18 -49.13
C ALA A 698 16.79 13.05 -49.88
N GLY A 699 17.23 14.16 -49.29
CA GLY A 699 18.28 15.02 -49.83
C GLY A 699 19.69 14.42 -49.78
N ARG A 700 19.90 13.36 -48.98
CA ARG A 700 21.15 12.59 -48.87
C ARG A 700 21.21 11.36 -49.80
N ALA A 701 20.18 11.11 -50.64
CA ALA A 701 20.25 10.05 -51.64
C ALA A 701 21.48 10.23 -52.56
N PRO A 702 22.26 9.17 -52.84
CA PRO A 702 23.49 9.32 -53.62
C PRO A 702 23.14 9.79 -55.02
N ARG A 703 23.82 10.86 -55.48
CA ARG A 703 23.84 11.27 -56.88
C ARG A 703 24.12 10.01 -57.72
N GLN A 704 23.15 9.61 -58.54
CA GLN A 704 23.36 8.58 -59.55
C GLN A 704 24.66 8.88 -60.29
N SER A 705 25.64 7.98 -60.16
CA SER A 705 26.88 8.03 -60.90
C SER A 705 26.54 8.00 -62.38
N ARG A 706 26.66 9.14 -63.07
CA ARG A 706 26.75 9.15 -64.53
C ARG A 706 28.03 8.38 -64.86
N ASN A 707 27.88 7.20 -65.45
CA ASN A 707 28.96 6.38 -65.96
C ASN A 707 29.84 7.21 -66.90
N CYS A 708 31.02 7.59 -66.45
CA CYS A 708 32.13 7.96 -67.31
C CYS A 708 33.12 6.79 -67.34
N ALA A 709 33.48 6.40 -68.55
CA ALA A 709 34.24 5.22 -68.89
C ALA A 709 35.63 5.14 -68.22
N SER A 710 36.03 3.89 -68.00
CA SER A 710 37.26 3.37 -67.42
C SER A 710 38.58 4.01 -67.89
N ARG A 711 39.54 4.16 -66.95
CA ARG A 711 40.98 3.94 -67.22
C ARG A 711 41.81 3.65 -65.96
N GLY A 712 42.36 2.42 -65.90
CA GLY A 712 43.75 2.10 -65.53
C GLY A 712 44.24 2.18 -64.06
N ASP A 713 44.19 1.04 -63.36
CA ASP A 713 45.29 0.35 -62.66
C ASP A 713 46.26 1.06 -61.66
N ARG A 714 46.18 0.66 -60.36
CA ARG A 714 47.19 -0.10 -59.54
C ARG A 714 47.21 0.25 -58.02
N PRO A 715 47.70 -0.64 -57.12
CA PRO A 715 47.13 -0.86 -55.78
C PRO A 715 48.07 -0.59 -54.57
N ALA A 716 47.47 -0.46 -53.39
CA ALA A 716 48.00 -0.74 -52.03
C ALA A 716 46.81 -0.52 -51.04
N GLN A 717 46.64 -1.12 -49.87
CA GLN A 717 47.18 -2.26 -49.13
C GLN A 717 46.18 -2.49 -47.97
N ARG A 718 45.97 -3.73 -47.52
CA ARG A 718 45.06 -4.05 -46.39
C ARG A 718 45.69 -3.73 -45.03
N SER A 719 44.88 -3.35 -44.05
CA SER A 719 45.14 -3.60 -42.63
C SER A 719 43.83 -3.80 -41.87
N THR A 720 43.60 -5.02 -41.42
CA THR A 720 42.57 -5.47 -40.46
C THR A 720 42.92 -5.03 -39.04
N PRO A 721 41.92 -4.80 -38.16
CA PRO A 721 42.08 -5.05 -36.73
C PRO A 721 41.20 -6.20 -36.25
N ALA A 722 41.76 -6.99 -35.32
CA ALA A 722 41.14 -8.04 -34.54
C ALA A 722 41.31 -7.70 -33.02
N PRO A 723 40.61 -8.38 -32.09
CA PRO A 723 40.01 -7.78 -30.87
C PRO A 723 40.67 -8.16 -29.52
N ALA A 724 40.28 -7.50 -28.42
CA ALA A 724 40.39 -7.94 -26.99
C ALA A 724 39.57 -6.98 -26.08
N ARG A 725 38.57 -7.40 -25.27
CA ARG A 725 38.50 -8.12 -23.95
C ARG A 725 38.68 -7.26 -22.67
N ALA A 726 37.57 -7.12 -21.91
CA ALA A 726 37.29 -7.24 -20.46
C ALA A 726 38.02 -6.47 -19.31
N ALA A 727 37.27 -6.34 -18.19
CA ALA A 727 37.55 -5.90 -16.79
C ALA A 727 37.39 -4.38 -16.49
N GLY A 728 36.85 -3.88 -15.36
CA GLY A 728 36.35 -4.44 -14.10
C GLY A 728 35.88 -3.30 -13.14
N ARG A 729 35.24 -3.67 -12.02
CA ARG A 729 34.68 -2.84 -10.92
C ARG A 729 35.57 -1.66 -10.44
N ARG A 730 34.95 -0.56 -9.97
CA ARG A 730 35.54 0.36 -8.97
C ARG A 730 34.58 0.62 -7.82
N GLN A 731 35.02 0.20 -6.63
CA GLN A 731 34.58 0.71 -5.33
C GLN A 731 35.25 2.07 -5.09
N LEU A 732 34.55 2.99 -4.42
CA LEU A 732 35.13 4.19 -3.85
C LEU A 732 34.72 4.25 -2.38
N HIS A 733 35.67 3.91 -1.50
CA HIS A 733 35.70 4.44 -0.14
C HIS A 733 36.76 5.54 -0.07
N SER A 734 36.41 6.52 0.76
CA SER A 734 37.16 7.65 1.27
C SER A 734 38.63 7.36 1.63
N ASP A 735 39.49 8.38 1.51
CA ASP A 735 40.11 8.92 2.72
C ASP A 735 40.69 10.33 2.55
N LEU A 736 40.48 11.08 3.63
CA LEU A 736 40.98 12.40 3.98
C LEU A 736 42.51 12.43 4.09
N GLY A 737 43.09 13.61 3.84
CA GLY A 737 44.49 13.89 4.12
C GLY A 737 44.75 15.38 4.35
N ARG A 738 44.41 15.83 5.57
CA ARG A 738 44.60 17.17 6.17
C ARG A 738 43.63 18.29 5.82
#